data_AF-A0A2N0FY60-F1
#
_entry.id   AF-A0A2N0FY60-F1
#
_cell.length_a   1.000
_cell.length_b   1.000
_cell.length_c   1.000
_cell.angle_alpha   90.00
_cell.angle_beta   90.00
_cell.angle_gamma   90.00
#
_symmetry.space_group_name_H-M   'P 1'
#
loop_
_entity.id
_entity.type
_entity.pdbx_description
1 polymer ?
#
loop_
_entity_poly.entity_id
_entity_poly.type
_entity_poly.pdbx_seq_one_letter_code
_entity_poly.pdbx_strand_id
1 'polypeptide(L)'
;MKSTYTSVTYFRIIFLICVTLLTSAQLLSQANSIRTGVTFNWADTQVTVSDPANLQSISIDGVDYNTFVVPSSYEMSRVGPGGDGENNIWLNGSRVVSGSDDPNWESGALDAYQSLNLNHYFQSNSTGDNFCEDYTALATTNAQIQTISYNPGIPSNPDGVIAITERGGNNCMYVELHGIPAGGGAEQLLGRTFVRNETNLTGVLPQAEPTANSDYWSSGRNNENNQIIGVALYELSELAPVGSTITSIRYMGATTDHGDGKFFLMQTYAEDDSLRIKLDREGNGDIAANDLVPNGSSYTLTSSPSNGTLIFNPDGTFNYIPNTGFTGNDTFEYEVCLPAPNTRVCDTGTAIIVIKLEAIFDSANVVNNSTDNIINVLQNDNFGSSGPRPNNAITNFTLPTNGTIALQDNGTANDSFDDYFTYTPNTDFIGTDFFKYEITDASGSTDITSVYITTDYDTDNDLVDNRTDLDDDNDGIVDSNESLDCIDDDYFAWEFNAPVGTRENDFVQNPSINTWLISNTGSITTGVGIDGNSPAAELQISNIDAITYEEAVLQNEYVEVDFTTADGLINPVIERIGINWFQNSDGTTVGHSYDVALEISNDGFVTSMSLYSDIRIHYPSNGVSEFFDIMPSGSQFNLEENTTYTLRVYTYNQQNDGNVAYSVFDDFTVRVSSCQEQNSDSDGVADHLDLDSDDDGCGDAIEAGHEDADGDLYLGSSPISVDADGLVLDQGGYSGSSDSVVTPNGVAVTINSSPNDQQIPIAGNAIFSVNVSGSALSHVWEVSTDSGSTWSQVSDGGIYAGANTTELSLSNVPVTESGNQYRLVATSADNLCQPIAVSDSAILIVGEVSPDVLDSDGDGITDSFEDLNLDGDDNPATNPTNSDNDEYPDYLDIDSDNDGIPDNVEAQTTSDYIPPSNRDENDNGLDDAYENDGMQGLIPVNSDGEDMPDYLDLDSDNDNILDSIEAHDHNHDGIPDVVFIGSDKDDDGLDDGYEGEEMIDVDINDEIDNPILDLPNTDGDEESDYRDIDDDGDGIMSRDEDANTDGDYSNDDENGNGRPDYLEAPYTDVIVYNVVTPNGDNLHDYLTITGLEERPENHLQIYNRWGILLYETESYDTSGNQFIGMTSDQLSQGVEERLPSGTYFYLLNYEDTDGKHKMLKGYLYLN
;
A
#
# COMPACT_ATOMS: atom_id res chain seq x y z
N MET A 1 8.30 -25.70 38.93
CA MET A 1 8.70 -26.83 38.04
C MET A 1 7.67 -27.98 38.12
N LYS A 2 6.64 -27.97 37.26
CA LYS A 2 5.61 -29.02 37.18
C LYS A 2 5.97 -30.07 36.10
N SER A 3 5.37 -31.27 36.16
CA SER A 3 5.66 -32.35 35.20
C SER A 3 4.80 -32.24 33.94
N THR A 4 5.40 -32.40 32.76
CA THR A 4 4.68 -32.42 31.48
C THR A 4 3.87 -33.71 31.31
N TYR A 5 2.55 -33.61 31.51
CA TYR A 5 1.62 -34.74 31.40
C TYR A 5 1.30 -35.07 29.93
N THR A 6 2.12 -35.92 29.30
CA THR A 6 1.80 -36.49 27.98
C THR A 6 0.61 -37.46 28.06
N SER A 7 -0.61 -36.93 27.92
CA SER A 7 -1.84 -37.72 27.88
C SER A 7 -1.91 -38.57 26.61
N VAL A 8 -1.85 -39.89 26.77
CA VAL A 8 -1.99 -40.85 25.66
C VAL A 8 -3.38 -41.48 25.70
N THR A 9 -4.30 -41.00 24.85
CA THR A 9 -5.45 -41.80 24.41
C THR A 9 -5.90 -41.43 22.99
N TYR A 10 -5.87 -42.41 22.10
CA TYR A 10 -6.33 -42.33 20.71
C TYR A 10 -7.76 -42.90 20.61
N PHE A 11 -8.80 -42.08 20.42
CA PHE A 11 -10.06 -42.55 19.83
C PHE A 11 -10.93 -41.40 19.28
N ARG A 12 -11.49 -41.56 18.08
CA ARG A 12 -12.50 -40.66 17.48
C ARG A 12 -13.92 -41.11 17.85
N ILE A 13 -14.88 -40.19 17.95
CA ILE A 13 -16.16 -40.22 17.19
C ILE A 13 -17.05 -38.98 17.44
N ILE A 14 -17.69 -38.56 16.34
CA ILE A 14 -18.75 -37.55 16.18
C ILE A 14 -19.79 -37.52 17.32
N PHE A 15 -20.11 -36.32 17.84
CA PHE A 15 -21.50 -35.96 18.17
C PHE A 15 -21.75 -34.44 18.16
N LEU A 16 -22.90 -34.02 17.64
CA LEU A 16 -23.43 -32.65 17.69
C LEU A 16 -24.86 -32.69 18.26
N ILE A 17 -25.33 -31.62 18.90
CA ILE A 17 -26.69 -31.46 19.46
C ILE A 17 -26.98 -32.35 20.70
N CYS A 18 -26.56 -31.93 21.91
CA CYS A 18 -27.11 -32.44 23.18
C CYS A 18 -26.96 -31.54 24.43
N VAL A 19 -26.54 -30.27 24.29
CA VAL A 19 -26.04 -29.46 25.42
C VAL A 19 -27.06 -29.23 26.54
N THR A 20 -28.36 -29.07 26.23
CA THR A 20 -29.43 -28.91 27.23
C THR A 20 -29.79 -30.17 28.04
N LEU A 21 -29.05 -31.27 27.85
CA LEU A 21 -29.19 -32.52 28.63
C LEU A 21 -27.93 -32.89 29.44
N LEU A 22 -26.77 -32.30 29.15
CA LEU A 22 -25.48 -32.75 29.69
C LEU A 22 -25.25 -32.41 31.16
N THR A 23 -25.77 -31.29 31.67
CA THR A 23 -25.68 -30.92 33.10
C THR A 23 -26.37 -31.94 34.04
N SER A 24 -27.24 -32.79 33.50
CA SER A 24 -27.90 -33.88 34.25
C SER A 24 -27.17 -35.23 34.18
N ALA A 25 -26.09 -35.34 33.39
CA ALA A 25 -25.37 -36.59 33.15
C ALA A 25 -24.23 -36.85 34.15
N GLN A 26 -23.36 -35.85 34.41
CA GLN A 26 -22.22 -35.98 35.36
C GLN A 26 -22.65 -36.34 36.78
N LEU A 27 -23.88 -35.98 37.19
CA LEU A 27 -24.42 -36.33 38.50
C LEU A 27 -24.54 -37.85 38.75
N LEU A 28 -24.37 -38.72 37.74
CA LEU A 28 -24.48 -40.18 37.85
C LEU A 28 -23.15 -40.94 37.72
N SER A 29 -22.02 -40.26 37.50
CA SER A 29 -20.69 -40.90 37.46
C SER A 29 -20.03 -41.03 38.85
N GLN A 30 -19.08 -41.96 38.94
CA GLN A 30 -18.22 -42.21 40.09
C GLN A 30 -16.82 -41.66 39.77
N ALA A 31 -16.23 -40.88 40.67
CA ALA A 31 -14.85 -40.38 40.54
C ALA A 31 -13.83 -41.53 40.50
N ASN A 32 -12.78 -41.39 39.70
CA ASN A 32 -11.69 -42.35 39.60
C ASN A 32 -10.72 -42.21 40.78
N SER A 33 -10.26 -43.33 41.33
CA SER A 33 -9.28 -43.35 42.41
C SER A 33 -7.85 -43.47 41.91
N ILE A 34 -6.93 -42.81 42.61
CA ILE A 34 -5.49 -42.89 42.38
C ILE A 34 -5.01 -44.29 42.78
N ARG A 35 -4.49 -45.06 41.82
CA ARG A 35 -4.22 -46.52 41.92
C ARG A 35 -2.76 -46.93 41.67
N THR A 36 -1.89 -45.97 41.39
CA THR A 36 -0.43 -46.13 41.24
C THR A 36 0.31 -45.06 42.06
N GLY A 37 1.64 -45.14 42.18
CA GLY A 37 2.47 -44.02 42.65
C GLY A 37 2.49 -43.71 44.16
N VAL A 38 1.54 -44.23 44.95
CA VAL A 38 1.32 -43.80 46.35
C VAL A 38 2.34 -44.35 47.35
N THR A 39 2.79 -43.52 48.29
CA THR A 39 3.52 -43.91 49.51
C THR A 39 3.05 -43.09 50.72
N PHE A 40 2.87 -43.73 51.88
CA PHE A 40 2.45 -43.07 53.12
C PHE A 40 3.64 -42.81 54.05
N ASN A 41 3.91 -41.54 54.34
CA ASN A 41 4.97 -41.11 55.26
C ASN A 41 4.41 -40.80 56.65
N TRP A 42 5.16 -41.13 57.70
CA TRP A 42 4.65 -41.13 59.07
C TRP A 42 5.59 -40.41 60.03
N ALA A 43 5.04 -39.54 60.87
CA ALA A 43 5.79 -38.77 61.87
C ALA A 43 6.23 -39.62 63.08
N ASP A 44 5.81 -40.89 63.16
CA ASP A 44 6.03 -41.78 64.30
C ASP A 44 6.32 -43.24 63.90
N THR A 45 6.54 -44.10 64.90
CA THR A 45 6.66 -45.55 64.73
C THR A 45 5.67 -46.25 65.64
N GLN A 46 4.68 -46.92 65.04
CA GLN A 46 3.71 -47.74 65.76
C GLN A 46 4.36 -49.07 66.21
N VAL A 47 4.57 -49.24 67.53
CA VAL A 47 5.16 -50.46 68.13
C VAL A 47 4.06 -51.38 68.69
N THR A 48 2.93 -50.81 69.11
CA THR A 48 1.70 -51.51 69.48
C THR A 48 0.50 -50.98 68.69
N VAL A 49 -0.54 -51.79 68.54
CA VAL A 49 -1.80 -51.41 67.85
C VAL A 49 -2.57 -50.27 68.54
N SER A 50 -2.19 -49.90 69.77
CA SER A 50 -2.74 -48.76 70.50
C SER A 50 -1.79 -47.55 70.53
N ASP A 51 -0.62 -47.64 69.89
CA ASP A 51 0.23 -46.47 69.67
C ASP A 51 -0.39 -45.58 68.57
N PRO A 52 -0.04 -44.28 68.54
CA PRO A 52 -0.47 -43.40 67.45
C PRO A 52 -0.06 -43.90 66.05
N ALA A 53 -0.78 -43.39 65.06
CA ALA A 53 -0.46 -43.50 63.64
C ALA A 53 -0.60 -42.09 63.03
N ASN A 54 0.35 -41.20 63.33
CA ASN A 54 0.37 -39.83 62.82
C ASN A 54 0.93 -39.81 61.39
N LEU A 55 0.07 -39.50 60.43
CA LEU A 55 0.46 -39.23 59.05
C LEU A 55 1.34 -37.96 58.98
N GLN A 56 2.34 -37.94 58.10
CA GLN A 56 3.24 -36.80 57.88
C GLN A 56 3.11 -36.23 56.47
N SER A 57 3.04 -37.09 55.45
CA SER A 57 2.71 -36.74 54.08
C SER A 57 2.19 -37.97 53.33
N ILE A 58 1.59 -37.75 52.17
CA ILE A 58 1.32 -38.79 51.18
C ILE A 58 2.12 -38.44 49.92
N SER A 59 3.08 -39.28 49.55
CA SER A 59 3.75 -39.12 48.26
C SER A 59 2.88 -39.73 47.16
N ILE A 60 2.68 -39.02 46.04
CA ILE A 60 1.99 -39.55 44.85
C ILE A 60 2.86 -39.23 43.63
N ASP A 61 3.35 -40.28 42.96
CA ASP A 61 4.25 -40.25 41.77
C ASP A 61 5.51 -39.35 41.90
N GLY A 62 5.84 -38.92 43.12
CA GLY A 62 7.01 -38.09 43.46
C GLY A 62 6.66 -36.80 44.22
N VAL A 63 5.41 -36.35 44.19
CA VAL A 63 4.92 -35.13 44.87
C VAL A 63 4.50 -35.45 46.31
N ASP A 64 4.93 -34.66 47.29
CA ASP A 64 4.81 -34.96 48.73
C ASP A 64 3.73 -34.11 49.43
N TYR A 65 2.47 -34.56 49.38
CA TYR A 65 1.32 -33.85 49.95
C TYR A 65 1.35 -33.81 51.48
N ASN A 66 1.51 -32.62 52.06
CA ASN A 66 1.67 -32.41 53.51
C ASN A 66 0.75 -31.32 54.11
N THR A 67 0.01 -30.60 53.26
CA THR A 67 -0.87 -29.45 53.56
C THR A 67 -2.26 -29.88 54.05
N PHE A 68 -2.33 -30.64 55.14
CA PHE A 68 -3.58 -31.23 55.64
C PHE A 68 -4.58 -30.19 56.17
N VAL A 69 -5.61 -29.88 55.38
CA VAL A 69 -6.70 -28.97 55.77
C VAL A 69 -7.66 -29.67 56.73
N VAL A 70 -7.98 -29.01 57.85
CA VAL A 70 -8.92 -29.53 58.86
C VAL A 70 -10.27 -28.82 58.82
N PRO A 71 -11.38 -29.51 59.13
CA PRO A 71 -12.71 -28.91 59.13
C PRO A 71 -12.92 -27.94 60.30
N SER A 72 -13.86 -27.01 60.12
CA SER A 72 -14.26 -26.00 61.11
C SER A 72 -15.36 -26.48 62.06
N SER A 73 -16.21 -27.42 61.62
CA SER A 73 -17.29 -28.00 62.42
C SER A 73 -17.66 -29.42 61.96
N TYR A 74 -18.44 -30.11 62.78
CA TYR A 74 -19.01 -31.44 62.53
C TYR A 74 -20.49 -31.44 62.93
N GLU A 75 -21.34 -32.10 62.16
CA GLU A 75 -22.75 -32.34 62.46
C GLU A 75 -23.15 -33.80 62.17
N MET A 76 -23.89 -34.45 63.07
CA MET A 76 -24.57 -35.72 62.79
C MET A 76 -26.02 -35.46 62.38
N SER A 77 -26.21 -35.02 61.14
CA SER A 77 -27.51 -34.58 60.59
C SER A 77 -28.59 -35.69 60.53
N ARG A 78 -28.21 -36.98 60.64
CA ARG A 78 -29.16 -38.09 60.91
C ARG A 78 -28.49 -39.21 61.70
N VAL A 79 -28.94 -39.46 62.93
CA VAL A 79 -28.53 -40.63 63.75
C VAL A 79 -28.98 -41.95 63.10
N GLY A 80 -28.10 -42.97 63.11
CA GLY A 80 -28.35 -44.29 62.51
C GLY A 80 -29.32 -45.19 63.29
N PRO A 81 -29.69 -46.36 62.73
CA PRO A 81 -30.79 -47.21 63.22
C PRO A 81 -30.55 -47.85 64.60
N GLY A 82 -29.30 -47.99 65.06
CA GLY A 82 -29.01 -48.45 66.43
C GLY A 82 -29.07 -47.36 67.51
N GLY A 83 -29.26 -46.08 67.14
CA GLY A 83 -29.27 -44.96 68.07
C GLY A 83 -27.89 -44.58 68.64
N ASP A 84 -27.89 -43.72 69.65
CA ASP A 84 -26.69 -42.98 70.05
C ASP A 84 -25.58 -43.83 70.69
N GLY A 85 -25.92 -44.91 71.39
CA GLY A 85 -24.95 -45.64 72.23
C GLY A 85 -23.85 -46.40 71.49
N GLU A 86 -24.03 -46.68 70.20
CA GLU A 86 -22.98 -47.29 69.35
C GLU A 86 -22.06 -46.23 68.71
N ASN A 87 -22.43 -44.94 68.76
CA ASN A 87 -21.55 -43.84 68.36
C ASN A 87 -20.52 -43.55 69.45
N ASN A 88 -19.24 -43.73 69.14
CA ASN A 88 -18.14 -43.62 70.11
C ASN A 88 -16.96 -42.85 69.48
N ILE A 89 -16.14 -42.17 70.28
CA ILE A 89 -14.89 -41.55 69.79
C ILE A 89 -13.72 -42.16 70.57
N TRP A 90 -12.67 -42.55 69.86
CA TRP A 90 -11.55 -43.33 70.38
C TRP A 90 -10.22 -42.66 70.05
N LEU A 91 -9.33 -42.61 71.05
CA LEU A 91 -7.96 -42.16 70.95
C LEU A 91 -7.03 -43.28 71.43
N ASN A 92 -6.20 -43.82 70.54
CA ASN A 92 -5.10 -44.73 70.89
C ASN A 92 -5.57 -45.95 71.72
N GLY A 93 -6.66 -46.59 71.28
CA GLY A 93 -7.30 -47.72 71.98
C GLY A 93 -8.07 -47.37 73.25
N SER A 94 -8.20 -46.08 73.60
CA SER A 94 -9.03 -45.61 74.72
C SER A 94 -10.24 -44.81 74.20
N ARG A 95 -11.44 -45.20 74.61
CA ARG A 95 -12.65 -44.42 74.33
C ARG A 95 -12.62 -43.10 75.11
N VAL A 96 -12.82 -41.98 74.41
CA VAL A 96 -12.84 -40.62 74.98
C VAL A 96 -14.25 -40.02 75.05
N VAL A 97 -15.15 -40.37 74.11
CA VAL A 97 -16.59 -40.02 74.16
C VAL A 97 -17.43 -41.28 73.89
N SER A 98 -18.59 -41.39 74.52
CA SER A 98 -19.34 -42.65 74.66
C SER A 98 -20.86 -42.44 74.49
N GLY A 99 -21.29 -42.21 73.26
CA GLY A 99 -22.67 -41.91 72.86
C GLY A 99 -22.75 -40.58 72.10
N SER A 100 -23.52 -40.51 71.00
CA SER A 100 -23.81 -39.24 70.31
C SER A 100 -24.77 -38.31 71.06
N ASP A 101 -25.30 -38.76 72.21
CA ASP A 101 -26.05 -37.96 73.18
C ASP A 101 -25.17 -37.28 74.25
N ASP A 102 -23.84 -37.47 74.21
CA ASP A 102 -22.89 -36.78 75.09
C ASP A 102 -22.73 -35.29 74.69
N PRO A 103 -22.79 -34.33 75.64
CA PRO A 103 -22.67 -32.90 75.32
C PRO A 103 -21.29 -32.46 74.78
N ASN A 104 -20.29 -33.34 74.78
CA ASN A 104 -18.97 -33.11 74.17
C ASN A 104 -18.86 -33.79 72.79
N TRP A 105 -19.96 -34.32 72.23
CA TRP A 105 -19.95 -35.13 71.02
C TRP A 105 -19.36 -34.41 69.80
N GLU A 106 -19.96 -33.28 69.41
CA GLU A 106 -19.56 -32.53 68.21
C GLU A 106 -18.11 -32.02 68.33
N SER A 107 -17.71 -31.54 69.52
CA SER A 107 -16.34 -31.14 69.78
C SER A 107 -15.34 -32.30 69.74
N GLY A 108 -15.69 -33.47 70.27
CA GLY A 108 -14.80 -34.65 70.23
C GLY A 108 -14.71 -35.27 68.84
N ALA A 109 -15.79 -35.21 68.05
CA ALA A 109 -15.79 -35.62 66.65
C ALA A 109 -14.92 -34.66 65.83
N LEU A 110 -15.05 -33.35 66.05
CA LEU A 110 -14.19 -32.34 65.45
C LEU A 110 -12.71 -32.55 65.82
N ASP A 111 -12.38 -32.72 67.11
CA ASP A 111 -11.02 -33.05 67.58
C ASP A 111 -10.45 -34.32 66.93
N ALA A 112 -11.30 -35.29 66.58
CA ALA A 112 -10.92 -36.49 65.84
C ALA A 112 -10.63 -36.19 64.36
N TYR A 113 -11.51 -35.46 63.66
CA TYR A 113 -11.31 -35.07 62.26
C TYR A 113 -10.13 -34.11 62.07
N GLN A 114 -9.89 -33.19 63.01
CA GLN A 114 -8.74 -32.28 62.99
C GLN A 114 -7.38 -32.94 63.33
N SER A 115 -7.35 -34.25 63.60
CA SER A 115 -6.14 -34.96 64.03
C SER A 115 -5.55 -35.85 62.93
N LEU A 116 -4.26 -35.66 62.62
CA LEU A 116 -3.50 -36.53 61.70
C LEU A 116 -3.20 -37.93 62.26
N ASN A 117 -3.52 -38.18 63.54
CA ASN A 117 -3.46 -39.51 64.13
C ASN A 117 -4.64 -40.35 63.65
N LEU A 118 -4.41 -41.36 62.80
CA LEU A 118 -5.50 -42.24 62.33
C LEU A 118 -6.09 -43.11 63.45
N ASN A 119 -5.37 -43.29 64.56
CA ASN A 119 -5.87 -43.90 65.79
C ASN A 119 -6.60 -42.91 66.73
N HIS A 120 -6.92 -41.68 66.27
CA HIS A 120 -7.86 -40.76 66.93
C HIS A 120 -9.12 -40.58 66.09
N TYR A 121 -10.05 -41.54 66.14
CA TYR A 121 -11.13 -41.67 65.16
C TYR A 121 -12.51 -41.72 65.83
N PHE A 122 -13.53 -41.51 64.99
CA PHE A 122 -14.94 -41.66 65.36
C PHE A 122 -15.48 -43.01 64.86
N GLN A 123 -16.21 -43.74 65.70
CA GLN A 123 -16.87 -45.02 65.40
C GLN A 123 -18.38 -44.81 65.20
N SER A 124 -18.90 -45.12 64.01
CA SER A 124 -20.30 -44.86 63.62
C SER A 124 -21.27 -46.01 63.82
N ASN A 125 -22.55 -45.70 64.02
CA ASN A 125 -23.61 -46.70 63.98
C ASN A 125 -23.68 -47.39 62.61
N SER A 126 -23.87 -48.71 62.63
CA SER A 126 -24.09 -49.54 61.43
C SER A 126 -25.39 -49.16 60.72
N THR A 127 -25.39 -49.16 59.39
CA THR A 127 -26.52 -48.68 58.58
C THR A 127 -27.44 -49.79 58.09
N GLY A 128 -26.97 -51.04 58.10
CA GLY A 128 -27.77 -52.26 57.97
C GLY A 128 -28.26 -52.59 56.55
N ASP A 129 -28.52 -51.58 55.73
CA ASP A 129 -28.88 -51.70 54.32
C ASP A 129 -27.64 -51.60 53.41
N ASN A 130 -27.61 -52.40 52.33
CA ASN A 130 -26.62 -52.24 51.25
C ASN A 130 -27.12 -51.19 50.25
N PHE A 131 -26.29 -50.21 49.91
CA PHE A 131 -26.53 -49.22 48.86
C PHE A 131 -25.28 -48.91 48.01
N CYS A 132 -24.29 -49.80 47.95
CA CYS A 132 -23.07 -49.60 47.15
C CYS A 132 -23.37 -49.56 45.65
N GLU A 133 -22.81 -48.59 44.94
CA GLU A 133 -23.10 -48.24 43.53
C GLU A 133 -24.58 -47.86 43.24
N ASP A 134 -25.52 -48.07 44.17
CA ASP A 134 -26.93 -47.71 44.03
C ASP A 134 -27.22 -46.33 44.62
N TYR A 135 -26.93 -45.30 43.82
CA TYR A 135 -27.30 -43.91 44.12
C TYR A 135 -28.82 -43.70 44.32
N THR A 136 -29.68 -44.64 43.96
CA THR A 136 -31.14 -44.54 44.16
C THR A 136 -31.58 -45.05 45.53
N ALA A 137 -30.89 -46.07 46.07
CA ALA A 137 -31.14 -46.59 47.42
C ALA A 137 -30.89 -45.54 48.52
N LEU A 138 -29.99 -44.58 48.27
CA LEU A 138 -29.70 -43.42 49.15
C LEU A 138 -30.95 -42.65 49.59
N ALA A 139 -31.96 -42.53 48.72
CA ALA A 139 -33.22 -41.85 49.04
C ALA A 139 -34.12 -42.62 50.04
N THR A 140 -33.79 -43.88 50.34
CA THR A 140 -34.60 -44.78 51.17
C THR A 140 -33.87 -45.37 52.37
N THR A 141 -32.52 -45.38 52.37
CA THR A 141 -31.74 -45.88 53.50
C THR A 141 -31.93 -45.01 54.75
N ASN A 142 -31.88 -45.66 55.92
CA ASN A 142 -31.84 -45.02 57.24
C ASN A 142 -30.41 -44.72 57.74
N ALA A 143 -29.40 -44.90 56.87
CA ALA A 143 -27.97 -44.72 57.17
C ALA A 143 -27.64 -43.46 57.97
N GLN A 144 -26.69 -43.55 58.89
CA GLN A 144 -26.22 -42.39 59.64
C GLN A 144 -25.58 -41.37 58.69
N ILE A 145 -26.14 -40.15 58.64
CA ILE A 145 -25.62 -39.05 57.82
C ILE A 145 -24.78 -38.16 58.73
N GLN A 146 -23.60 -37.81 58.22
CA GLN A 146 -22.60 -37.03 58.91
C GLN A 146 -22.04 -35.99 57.94
N THR A 147 -21.82 -34.79 58.45
CA THR A 147 -21.31 -33.64 57.70
C THR A 147 -20.10 -33.10 58.45
N ILE A 148 -18.99 -32.88 57.75
CA ILE A 148 -17.92 -31.98 58.22
C ILE A 148 -17.94 -30.73 57.35
N SER A 149 -17.80 -29.55 57.95
CA SER A 149 -17.94 -28.27 57.24
C SER A 149 -16.72 -27.39 57.41
N TYR A 150 -16.40 -26.64 56.35
CA TYR A 150 -15.28 -25.74 56.25
C TYR A 150 -15.80 -24.29 56.19
N ASN A 151 -15.28 -23.44 57.07
CA ASN A 151 -15.61 -22.03 57.14
C ASN A 151 -14.34 -21.24 57.51
N PRO A 152 -13.79 -20.41 56.62
CA PRO A 152 -14.21 -20.25 55.22
C PRO A 152 -14.12 -21.56 54.42
N GLY A 153 -14.88 -21.65 53.33
CA GLY A 153 -14.85 -22.81 52.43
C GLY A 153 -13.50 -22.96 51.74
N ILE A 154 -13.19 -24.18 51.31
CA ILE A 154 -11.89 -24.52 50.70
C ILE A 154 -12.04 -24.55 49.17
N PRO A 155 -11.31 -23.74 48.40
CA PRO A 155 -11.32 -23.84 46.94
C PRO A 155 -10.78 -25.20 46.50
N SER A 156 -11.28 -25.71 45.38
CA SER A 156 -10.78 -26.91 44.69
C SER A 156 -9.81 -26.48 43.58
N ASN A 157 -8.57 -26.96 43.60
CA ASN A 157 -7.54 -26.67 42.59
C ASN A 157 -7.12 -27.93 41.79
N PRO A 158 -6.40 -27.78 40.66
CA PRO A 158 -6.09 -28.90 39.75
C PRO A 158 -5.27 -30.01 40.41
N ASP A 159 -4.22 -29.64 41.14
CA ASP A 159 -3.29 -30.56 41.81
C ASP A 159 -3.84 -31.11 43.15
N GLY A 160 -5.10 -30.79 43.51
CA GLY A 160 -5.67 -31.15 44.81
C GLY A 160 -5.99 -32.64 44.98
N VAL A 161 -5.85 -33.17 46.21
CA VAL A 161 -6.10 -34.58 46.53
C VAL A 161 -6.94 -34.72 47.80
N ILE A 162 -7.94 -35.60 47.76
CA ILE A 162 -8.71 -36.03 48.95
C ILE A 162 -8.36 -37.45 49.38
N ALA A 163 -7.95 -37.60 50.64
CA ALA A 163 -7.70 -38.89 51.28
C ALA A 163 -8.89 -39.29 52.16
N ILE A 164 -9.48 -40.46 51.88
CA ILE A 164 -10.63 -41.03 52.58
C ILE A 164 -10.19 -42.32 53.28
N THR A 165 -10.07 -42.29 54.61
CA THR A 165 -9.59 -43.44 55.40
C THR A 165 -10.75 -44.27 55.95
N GLU A 166 -10.51 -45.55 56.24
CA GLU A 166 -11.51 -46.46 56.83
C GLU A 166 -10.81 -47.61 57.59
N ARG A 167 -11.34 -48.06 58.74
CA ARG A 167 -10.57 -48.88 59.70
C ARG A 167 -10.61 -50.38 59.45
N GLY A 168 -10.15 -50.75 58.26
CA GLY A 168 -10.00 -52.12 57.78
C GLY A 168 -9.99 -52.21 56.27
N GLY A 169 -10.28 -51.10 55.58
CA GLY A 169 -10.70 -51.09 54.19
C GLY A 169 -11.82 -52.11 53.96
N ASN A 170 -12.80 -52.21 54.87
CA ASN A 170 -13.87 -53.21 54.80
C ASN A 170 -15.26 -52.62 54.52
N ASN A 171 -15.50 -51.35 54.82
CA ASN A 171 -16.75 -50.67 54.49
C ASN A 171 -16.72 -49.96 53.14
N CYS A 172 -17.85 -50.03 52.44
CA CYS A 172 -18.15 -49.21 51.29
C CYS A 172 -18.71 -47.88 51.83
N MET A 173 -18.01 -46.79 51.53
CA MET A 173 -18.38 -45.43 51.93
C MET A 173 -18.92 -44.69 50.72
N TYR A 174 -20.05 -44.00 50.90
CA TYR A 174 -20.58 -43.02 49.95
C TYR A 174 -20.23 -41.62 50.45
N VAL A 175 -19.74 -40.77 49.55
CA VAL A 175 -19.20 -39.44 49.87
C VAL A 175 -19.71 -38.42 48.86
N GLU A 176 -20.13 -37.26 49.37
CA GLU A 176 -20.61 -36.09 48.63
C GLU A 176 -19.78 -34.87 49.04
N LEU A 177 -19.27 -34.11 48.07
CA LEU A 177 -18.74 -32.76 48.29
C LEU A 177 -19.85 -31.76 47.96
N HIS A 178 -20.17 -30.89 48.90
CA HIS A 178 -21.10 -29.77 48.73
C HIS A 178 -20.32 -28.46 48.82
N GLY A 179 -20.76 -27.46 48.05
CA GLY A 179 -20.07 -26.19 47.96
C GLY A 179 -20.69 -25.23 46.95
N ILE A 180 -20.06 -24.07 46.80
CA ILE A 180 -20.41 -23.07 45.80
C ILE A 180 -19.69 -23.44 44.49
N PRO A 181 -20.37 -23.47 43.33
CA PRO A 181 -19.73 -23.72 42.02
C PRO A 181 -18.61 -22.74 41.67
N ALA A 182 -17.80 -23.10 40.67
CA ALA A 182 -16.97 -22.13 39.94
C ALA A 182 -17.88 -21.08 39.28
N GLY A 183 -17.45 -19.83 39.22
CA GLY A 183 -18.33 -18.69 38.90
C GLY A 183 -19.34 -18.31 40.00
N GLY A 184 -19.33 -18.99 41.15
CA GLY A 184 -20.15 -18.63 42.30
C GLY A 184 -21.57 -19.22 42.31
N GLY A 185 -22.53 -18.46 42.85
CA GLY A 185 -23.94 -18.87 42.95
C GLY A 185 -24.33 -19.49 44.30
N ALA A 186 -25.22 -20.47 44.27
CA ALA A 186 -25.78 -21.11 45.47
C ALA A 186 -25.07 -22.43 45.81
N GLU A 187 -25.01 -22.76 47.11
CA GLU A 187 -24.46 -24.02 47.60
C GLU A 187 -25.23 -25.23 47.04
N GLN A 188 -24.52 -26.14 46.39
CA GLN A 188 -25.06 -27.38 45.80
C GLN A 188 -24.07 -28.55 45.89
N LEU A 189 -24.50 -29.72 45.44
CA LEU A 189 -23.63 -30.89 45.28
C LEU A 189 -22.64 -30.63 44.13
N LEU A 190 -21.34 -30.66 44.43
CA LEU A 190 -20.25 -30.49 43.46
C LEU A 190 -19.88 -31.82 42.79
N GLY A 191 -19.83 -32.90 43.57
CA GLY A 191 -19.50 -34.24 43.09
C GLY A 191 -19.63 -35.31 44.17
N ARG A 192 -19.49 -36.58 43.78
CA ARG A 192 -19.73 -37.73 44.66
C ARG A 192 -19.08 -39.03 44.19
N THR A 193 -18.75 -39.91 45.12
CA THR A 193 -18.21 -41.24 44.81
C THR A 193 -18.59 -42.32 45.83
N PHE A 194 -18.39 -43.57 45.43
CA PHE A 194 -18.35 -44.75 46.29
C PHE A 194 -16.91 -45.25 46.40
N VAL A 195 -16.44 -45.54 47.62
CA VAL A 195 -15.05 -45.96 47.89
C VAL A 195 -14.84 -47.48 47.76
N ARG A 196 -15.90 -48.21 47.40
CA ARG A 196 -15.90 -49.63 47.02
C ARG A 196 -17.27 -50.00 46.42
N ASN A 197 -17.26 -50.98 45.52
CA ASN A 197 -18.46 -51.59 44.91
C ASN A 197 -19.13 -52.73 45.73
N GLU A 198 -18.36 -53.55 46.45
CA GLU A 198 -18.89 -54.64 47.30
C GLU A 198 -19.08 -54.29 48.79
N THR A 199 -20.11 -54.85 49.44
CA THR A 199 -20.34 -54.67 50.89
C THR A 199 -19.55 -55.62 51.80
N ASN A 200 -19.08 -55.06 52.93
CA ASN A 200 -18.71 -55.74 54.18
C ASN A 200 -17.94 -57.07 54.01
N LEU A 201 -16.69 -56.94 53.56
CA LEU A 201 -15.80 -58.08 53.31
C LEU A 201 -15.08 -58.51 54.59
N THR A 202 -15.72 -59.37 55.39
CA THR A 202 -15.08 -59.93 56.60
C THR A 202 -13.81 -60.73 56.28
N GLY A 203 -12.65 -60.16 56.65
CA GLY A 203 -11.33 -60.80 56.50
C GLY A 203 -10.62 -60.52 55.17
N VAL A 204 -11.12 -59.60 54.34
CA VAL A 204 -10.30 -58.97 53.29
C VAL A 204 -9.49 -57.85 53.93
N LEU A 205 -8.23 -57.70 53.49
CA LEU A 205 -7.33 -56.64 53.94
C LEU A 205 -7.07 -55.66 52.78
N PRO A 206 -6.81 -54.38 53.06
CA PRO A 206 -6.26 -53.45 52.09
C PRO A 206 -4.94 -54.00 51.54
N GLN A 207 -4.67 -53.78 50.26
CA GLN A 207 -3.47 -54.29 49.59
C GLN A 207 -2.45 -53.17 49.35
N ALA A 208 -1.23 -53.54 48.96
CA ALA A 208 -0.15 -52.59 48.70
C ALA A 208 -0.44 -51.68 47.49
N GLU A 209 -1.35 -52.08 46.61
CA GLU A 209 -1.98 -51.31 45.53
C GLU A 209 -3.49 -51.64 45.55
N PRO A 210 -4.41 -50.74 45.15
CA PRO A 210 -5.85 -51.01 45.20
C PRO A 210 -6.29 -52.02 44.12
N THR A 211 -7.37 -52.77 44.37
CA THR A 211 -7.85 -53.81 43.45
C THR A 211 -9.06 -53.34 42.66
N ALA A 212 -9.47 -54.07 41.62
CA ALA A 212 -10.67 -53.71 40.83
C ALA A 212 -11.93 -53.45 41.69
N ASN A 213 -12.07 -54.12 42.84
CA ASN A 213 -13.24 -54.05 43.72
C ASN A 213 -12.94 -53.30 45.05
N SER A 214 -11.94 -52.40 45.06
CA SER A 214 -11.58 -51.63 46.26
C SER A 214 -10.61 -50.49 45.94
N ASP A 215 -10.97 -49.27 46.32
CA ASP A 215 -10.14 -48.07 46.16
C ASP A 215 -9.15 -47.85 47.32
N TYR A 216 -9.32 -48.58 48.44
CA TYR A 216 -8.40 -48.51 49.58
C TYR A 216 -7.02 -49.13 49.33
N TRP A 217 -5.98 -48.31 49.46
CA TRP A 217 -4.60 -48.69 49.74
C TRP A 217 -4.41 -49.16 51.19
N SER A 218 -3.39 -49.98 51.43
CA SER A 218 -2.86 -50.27 52.76
C SER A 218 -1.95 -49.16 53.26
N SER A 219 -2.39 -48.43 54.30
CA SER A 219 -1.53 -47.48 55.06
C SER A 219 -0.29 -48.12 55.69
N GLY A 220 -0.29 -49.44 55.89
CA GLY A 220 0.74 -50.15 56.66
C GLY A 220 0.64 -49.95 58.18
N ARG A 221 -0.39 -49.25 58.68
CA ARG A 221 -0.67 -49.05 60.11
C ARG A 221 -1.94 -49.79 60.52
N ASN A 222 -2.00 -50.21 61.79
CA ASN A 222 -3.11 -50.96 62.35
C ASN A 222 -3.94 -50.13 63.34
N ASN A 223 -5.24 -50.42 63.38
CA ASN A 223 -6.13 -50.01 64.47
C ASN A 223 -5.99 -50.94 65.70
N GLU A 224 -6.63 -50.61 66.83
CA GLU A 224 -6.53 -51.37 68.08
C GLU A 224 -7.13 -52.79 68.02
N ASN A 225 -7.99 -53.07 67.02
CA ASN A 225 -8.52 -54.40 66.72
C ASN A 225 -7.59 -55.23 65.80
N ASN A 226 -6.43 -54.69 65.43
CA ASN A 226 -5.45 -55.28 64.52
C ASN A 226 -6.00 -55.49 63.08
N GLN A 227 -6.85 -54.57 62.62
CA GLN A 227 -7.15 -54.38 61.19
C GLN A 227 -6.17 -53.33 60.62
N ILE A 228 -5.75 -53.49 59.36
CA ILE A 228 -4.95 -52.48 58.64
C ILE A 228 -5.88 -51.31 58.27
N ILE A 229 -5.47 -50.08 58.54
CA ILE A 229 -6.23 -48.89 58.16
C ILE A 229 -6.13 -48.72 56.64
N GLY A 230 -7.27 -48.68 55.97
CA GLY A 230 -7.36 -48.41 54.54
C GLY A 230 -7.35 -46.90 54.27
N VAL A 231 -6.78 -46.49 53.14
CA VAL A 231 -6.84 -45.10 52.64
C VAL A 231 -7.12 -45.14 51.15
N ALA A 232 -8.25 -44.59 50.71
CA ALA A 232 -8.51 -44.33 49.30
C ALA A 232 -8.13 -42.88 48.97
N LEU A 233 -7.68 -42.66 47.74
CA LEU A 233 -7.19 -41.38 47.26
C LEU A 233 -7.88 -41.06 45.94
N TYR A 234 -8.31 -39.81 45.79
CA TYR A 234 -8.94 -39.27 44.59
C TYR A 234 -8.33 -37.90 44.31
N GLU A 235 -8.15 -37.59 43.03
CA GLU A 235 -7.95 -36.21 42.58
C GLU A 235 -9.20 -35.40 42.97
N LEU A 236 -9.01 -34.18 43.45
CA LEU A 236 -10.10 -33.39 43.98
C LEU A 236 -10.99 -32.83 42.87
N SER A 237 -10.39 -32.53 41.71
CA SER A 237 -11.03 -32.15 40.45
C SER A 237 -12.15 -33.12 40.02
N GLU A 238 -11.96 -34.43 40.19
CA GLU A 238 -12.96 -35.49 39.91
C GLU A 238 -14.15 -35.48 40.89
N LEU A 239 -14.07 -34.75 42.00
CA LEU A 239 -15.09 -34.70 43.07
C LEU A 239 -15.63 -33.29 43.36
N ALA A 240 -14.91 -32.25 42.97
CA ALA A 240 -15.30 -30.85 43.04
C ALA A 240 -14.59 -30.11 41.88
N PRO A 241 -15.31 -29.59 40.88
CA PRO A 241 -14.70 -28.89 39.75
C PRO A 241 -13.74 -27.79 40.19
N VAL A 242 -12.64 -27.60 39.46
CA VAL A 242 -11.65 -26.56 39.75
C VAL A 242 -12.34 -25.19 39.83
N GLY A 243 -11.91 -24.36 40.78
CA GLY A 243 -12.52 -23.05 41.07
C GLY A 243 -13.80 -23.10 41.92
N SER A 244 -14.38 -24.28 42.18
CA SER A 244 -15.49 -24.41 43.14
C SER A 244 -15.00 -24.33 44.59
N THR A 245 -15.84 -23.79 45.49
CA THR A 245 -15.53 -23.64 46.92
C THR A 245 -16.28 -24.69 47.74
N ILE A 246 -15.56 -25.70 48.24
CA ILE A 246 -16.06 -26.79 49.07
C ILE A 246 -16.44 -26.24 50.47
N THR A 247 -17.73 -26.26 50.79
CA THR A 247 -18.25 -25.85 52.10
C THR A 247 -18.41 -27.03 53.05
N SER A 248 -18.67 -28.24 52.54
CA SER A 248 -18.80 -29.43 53.37
C SER A 248 -18.59 -30.76 52.64
N ILE A 249 -18.14 -31.77 53.39
CA ILE A 249 -18.12 -33.17 52.97
C ILE A 249 -19.19 -33.91 53.77
N ARG A 250 -20.14 -34.52 53.08
CA ARG A 250 -21.19 -35.37 53.66
C ARG A 250 -20.95 -36.83 53.27
N TYR A 251 -21.12 -37.75 54.20
CA TYR A 251 -20.84 -39.17 53.94
C TYR A 251 -21.75 -40.13 54.71
N MET A 252 -21.84 -41.36 54.20
CA MET A 252 -22.62 -42.47 54.74
C MET A 252 -21.88 -43.81 54.50
N GLY A 253 -21.76 -44.66 55.52
CA GLY A 253 -21.27 -46.04 55.36
C GLY A 253 -22.40 -47.00 54.96
N ALA A 254 -22.13 -48.00 54.12
CA ALA A 254 -23.15 -48.86 53.50
C ALA A 254 -23.16 -50.32 54.01
N THR A 255 -23.03 -50.54 55.32
CA THR A 255 -22.79 -51.88 55.89
C THR A 255 -23.41 -52.10 57.28
N THR A 256 -23.25 -53.34 57.77
CA THR A 256 -23.50 -53.76 59.15
C THR A 256 -22.31 -53.53 60.10
N ASP A 257 -21.29 -52.78 59.69
CA ASP A 257 -20.14 -52.37 60.51
C ASP A 257 -20.08 -50.83 60.59
N HIS A 258 -19.11 -50.30 61.30
CA HIS A 258 -19.01 -48.89 61.67
C HIS A 258 -18.28 -48.10 60.57
N GLY A 259 -18.92 -47.10 59.95
CA GLY A 259 -18.29 -46.20 58.98
C GLY A 259 -17.39 -45.19 59.68
N ASP A 260 -16.19 -45.61 60.05
CA ASP A 260 -15.39 -45.06 61.15
C ASP A 260 -14.08 -44.37 60.70
N GLY A 261 -14.18 -43.71 59.54
CA GLY A 261 -13.08 -43.15 58.77
C GLY A 261 -12.68 -41.70 59.06
N LYS A 262 -11.77 -41.19 58.22
CA LYS A 262 -11.35 -39.77 58.17
C LYS A 262 -11.36 -39.23 56.74
N PHE A 263 -11.38 -37.91 56.66
CA PHE A 263 -11.26 -37.14 55.42
C PHE A 263 -10.13 -36.12 55.61
N PHE A 264 -9.24 -36.04 54.64
CA PHE A 264 -8.24 -34.98 54.55
C PHE A 264 -8.26 -34.40 53.15
N LEU A 265 -8.33 -33.08 53.05
CA LEU A 265 -8.02 -32.34 51.82
C LEU A 265 -6.55 -31.93 51.90
N MET A 266 -5.81 -32.09 50.81
CA MET A 266 -4.40 -31.71 50.68
C MET A 266 -4.24 -31.05 49.32
N GLN A 267 -3.71 -29.83 49.29
CA GLN A 267 -3.57 -29.01 48.08
C GLN A 267 -2.32 -28.14 48.21
N THR A 268 -1.67 -27.80 47.10
CA THR A 268 -0.83 -26.59 47.06
C THR A 268 -1.70 -25.35 47.22
N TYR A 269 -1.10 -24.24 47.65
CA TYR A 269 -1.79 -22.97 47.85
C TYR A 269 -1.04 -21.76 47.34
N ALA A 270 0.28 -21.87 47.18
CA ALA A 270 1.11 -20.87 46.52
C ALA A 270 1.53 -21.37 45.12
N GLU A 271 1.46 -20.52 44.11
CA GLU A 271 2.10 -20.74 42.80
C GLU A 271 3.37 -19.86 42.64
N ASP A 272 4.16 -20.08 41.59
CA ASP A 272 5.35 -19.26 41.29
C ASP A 272 4.95 -18.10 40.35
N ASP A 273 5.20 -16.85 40.73
CA ASP A 273 4.81 -15.65 39.95
C ASP A 273 5.92 -15.13 39.02
N SER A 274 5.51 -14.45 37.95
CA SER A 274 6.39 -13.70 37.05
C SER A 274 5.79 -12.32 36.72
N LEU A 275 6.44 -11.25 37.19
CA LEU A 275 6.01 -9.87 36.96
C LEU A 275 7.13 -9.04 36.32
N ARG A 276 6.78 -8.27 35.29
CA ARG A 276 7.70 -7.31 34.65
C ARG A 276 7.55 -5.93 35.28
N ILE A 277 8.67 -5.25 35.52
CA ILE A 277 8.68 -3.86 36.04
C ILE A 277 9.62 -3.01 35.18
N LYS A 278 9.12 -1.87 34.69
CA LYS A 278 9.87 -0.95 33.82
C LYS A 278 11.12 -0.40 34.53
N LEU A 279 12.22 -0.28 33.78
CA LEU A 279 13.53 0.10 34.27
C LEU A 279 13.51 1.42 35.06
N ASP A 280 14.18 1.44 36.21
CA ASP A 280 14.32 2.57 37.13
C ASP A 280 13.00 3.21 37.63
N ARG A 281 11.85 2.55 37.44
CA ARG A 281 10.51 3.02 37.88
C ARG A 281 9.94 2.15 38.99
N GLU A 282 9.03 2.71 39.78
CA GLU A 282 8.27 1.95 40.78
C GLU A 282 7.18 1.13 40.09
N GLY A 283 7.21 -0.19 40.27
CA GLY A 283 6.17 -1.11 39.83
C GLY A 283 5.30 -1.59 41.01
N ASN A 284 4.05 -1.91 40.72
CA ASN A 284 3.12 -2.54 41.65
C ASN A 284 2.84 -3.96 41.17
N GLY A 285 2.52 -4.87 42.08
CA GLY A 285 2.12 -6.24 41.76
C GLY A 285 1.24 -6.86 42.85
N ASP A 286 0.67 -8.02 42.57
CA ASP A 286 -0.08 -8.80 43.55
C ASP A 286 0.15 -10.29 43.30
N ILE A 287 0.67 -10.99 44.32
CA ILE A 287 0.88 -12.45 44.28
C ILE A 287 -0.32 -13.23 44.83
N ALA A 288 -1.33 -12.55 45.40
CA ALA A 288 -2.56 -13.20 45.83
C ALA A 288 -3.53 -13.50 44.67
N ALA A 289 -3.13 -13.11 43.45
CA ALA A 289 -4.00 -13.07 42.29
C ALA A 289 -4.28 -14.48 41.75
N ASN A 290 -3.21 -15.25 41.48
CA ASN A 290 -3.25 -16.64 41.01
C ASN A 290 -3.43 -17.69 42.14
N ASP A 291 -3.18 -17.29 43.39
CA ASP A 291 -3.26 -18.15 44.58
C ASP A 291 -4.70 -18.54 44.95
N LEU A 292 -5.09 -19.76 44.61
CA LEU A 292 -6.42 -20.33 44.92
C LEU A 292 -6.58 -20.65 46.41
N VAL A 293 -6.74 -19.61 47.24
CA VAL A 293 -6.85 -19.71 48.70
C VAL A 293 -8.23 -19.28 49.27
N PRO A 294 -8.63 -19.76 50.46
CA PRO A 294 -9.81 -19.26 51.15
C PRO A 294 -9.69 -17.77 51.51
N ASN A 295 -10.79 -17.03 51.33
CA ASN A 295 -10.86 -15.61 51.70
C ASN A 295 -10.51 -15.39 53.19
N GLY A 296 -9.60 -14.45 53.45
CA GLY A 296 -9.03 -14.18 54.77
C GLY A 296 -7.72 -14.92 55.07
N SER A 297 -7.13 -15.59 54.07
CA SER A 297 -5.71 -15.99 54.10
C SER A 297 -4.80 -14.77 54.26
N SER A 298 -3.56 -15.00 54.69
CA SER A 298 -2.59 -13.93 54.93
C SER A 298 -1.24 -14.28 54.35
N TYR A 299 -0.66 -13.31 53.64
CA TYR A 299 0.64 -13.44 52.98
C TYR A 299 1.75 -12.86 53.83
N THR A 300 2.93 -13.48 53.78
CA THR A 300 4.12 -12.99 54.47
C THR A 300 5.38 -13.17 53.63
N LEU A 301 6.18 -12.10 53.53
CA LEU A 301 7.47 -12.12 52.86
C LEU A 301 8.48 -12.95 53.68
N THR A 302 9.09 -13.98 53.07
CA THR A 302 10.05 -14.88 53.75
C THR A 302 11.51 -14.58 53.40
N SER A 303 11.78 -14.20 52.16
CA SER A 303 13.05 -13.61 51.72
C SER A 303 12.80 -12.29 50.98
N SER A 304 13.83 -11.47 50.83
CA SER A 304 13.72 -10.14 50.20
C SER A 304 14.55 -10.10 48.92
N PRO A 305 14.15 -9.30 47.92
CA PRO A 305 14.92 -9.13 46.69
C PRO A 305 16.34 -8.63 46.97
N SER A 306 17.25 -8.95 46.06
CA SER A 306 18.68 -8.59 46.16
C SER A 306 19.03 -7.33 45.39
N ASN A 307 18.24 -6.98 44.38
CA ASN A 307 18.51 -5.93 43.42
C ASN A 307 17.46 -4.80 43.39
N GLY A 308 16.58 -4.73 44.39
CA GLY A 308 15.65 -3.61 44.57
C GLY A 308 15.08 -3.51 45.99
N THR A 309 14.19 -2.54 46.19
CA THR A 309 13.48 -2.29 47.46
C THR A 309 12.02 -2.71 47.33
N LEU A 310 11.61 -3.71 48.11
CA LEU A 310 10.24 -4.23 48.15
C LEU A 310 9.49 -3.75 49.39
N ILE A 311 8.24 -3.31 49.19
CA ILE A 311 7.24 -3.07 50.23
C ILE A 311 6.12 -4.09 49.98
N PHE A 312 6.09 -5.16 50.78
CA PHE A 312 5.15 -6.26 50.65
C PHE A 312 4.04 -6.16 51.70
N ASN A 313 2.78 -6.26 51.28
CA ASN A 313 1.60 -6.13 52.15
C ASN A 313 1.04 -7.51 52.57
N PRO A 314 0.32 -7.61 53.71
CA PRO A 314 -0.20 -8.90 54.19
C PRO A 314 -1.35 -9.51 53.36
N ASP A 315 -1.81 -8.81 52.33
CA ASP A 315 -2.87 -9.20 51.41
C ASP A 315 -2.34 -9.75 50.07
N GLY A 316 -1.02 -9.74 49.84
CA GLY A 316 -0.36 -10.23 48.62
C GLY A 316 0.16 -9.10 47.71
N THR A 317 -0.41 -7.91 47.85
CA THR A 317 0.01 -6.74 47.06
C THR A 317 1.40 -6.26 47.44
N PHE A 318 2.15 -5.73 46.48
CA PHE A 318 3.48 -5.17 46.72
C PHE A 318 3.82 -3.99 45.82
N ASN A 319 4.73 -3.14 46.32
CA ASN A 319 5.43 -2.10 45.57
C ASN A 319 6.91 -2.48 45.50
N TYR A 320 7.51 -2.45 44.31
CA TYR A 320 8.94 -2.70 44.10
C TYR A 320 9.59 -1.57 43.32
N ILE A 321 10.76 -1.14 43.79
CA ILE A 321 11.62 -0.17 43.11
C ILE A 321 12.96 -0.86 42.83
N PRO A 322 13.37 -1.08 41.58
CA PRO A 322 14.68 -1.65 41.26
C PRO A 322 15.81 -0.72 41.76
N ASN A 323 16.97 -1.31 42.02
CA ASN A 323 18.18 -0.52 42.20
C ASN A 323 18.49 0.21 40.88
N THR A 324 18.86 1.48 40.99
CA THR A 324 19.26 2.36 39.88
C THR A 324 20.25 1.66 38.93
N GLY A 325 19.81 1.37 37.71
CA GLY A 325 20.58 0.70 36.65
C GLY A 325 20.60 -0.84 36.74
N PHE A 326 19.66 -1.47 37.46
CA PHE A 326 19.55 -2.93 37.49
C PHE A 326 18.62 -3.47 36.39
N THR A 327 19.12 -4.47 35.68
CA THR A 327 18.43 -5.26 34.66
C THR A 327 18.71 -6.76 34.87
N GLY A 328 17.83 -7.60 34.35
CA GLY A 328 17.72 -9.03 34.65
C GLY A 328 16.67 -9.33 35.72
N ASN A 329 16.70 -10.56 36.24
CA ASN A 329 15.71 -11.04 37.19
C ASN A 329 16.16 -10.78 38.64
N ASP A 330 15.27 -10.21 39.44
CA ASP A 330 15.31 -10.24 40.90
C ASP A 330 14.24 -11.21 41.43
N THR A 331 14.36 -11.69 42.66
CA THR A 331 13.46 -12.75 43.17
C THR A 331 13.17 -12.58 44.66
N PHE A 332 11.93 -12.86 45.07
CA PHE A 332 11.57 -12.98 46.49
C PHE A 332 10.66 -14.20 46.75
N GLU A 333 10.82 -14.84 47.90
CA GLU A 333 9.98 -15.96 48.33
C GLU A 333 8.94 -15.47 49.35
N TYR A 334 7.69 -15.93 49.22
CA TYR A 334 6.61 -15.64 50.15
C TYR A 334 6.02 -16.92 50.78
N GLU A 335 5.29 -16.75 51.88
CA GLU A 335 4.51 -17.80 52.55
C GLU A 335 3.05 -17.32 52.65
N VAL A 336 2.11 -18.06 52.06
CA VAL A 336 0.67 -17.87 52.24
C VAL A 336 0.17 -18.82 53.32
N CYS A 337 -0.58 -18.29 54.30
CA CYS A 337 -1.15 -19.07 55.39
C CYS A 337 -2.68 -18.99 55.41
N LEU A 338 -3.35 -20.14 55.56
CA LEU A 338 -4.80 -20.23 55.56
C LEU A 338 -5.45 -19.58 56.81
N PRO A 339 -6.68 -19.06 56.71
CA PRO A 339 -7.43 -18.52 57.86
C PRO A 339 -7.78 -19.59 58.90
N ALA A 340 -8.17 -19.13 60.09
CA ALA A 340 -8.63 -20.01 61.17
C ALA A 340 -9.82 -20.89 60.72
N PRO A 341 -9.81 -22.22 61.00
CA PRO A 341 -8.94 -22.93 61.94
C PRO A 341 -7.54 -23.30 61.42
N ASN A 342 -7.25 -23.10 60.14
CA ASN A 342 -6.11 -23.65 59.42
C ASN A 342 -4.83 -22.78 59.42
N THR A 343 -4.61 -21.89 60.41
CA THR A 343 -3.47 -20.93 60.48
C THR A 343 -2.08 -21.56 60.75
N ARG A 344 -1.84 -22.73 60.17
CA ARG A 344 -0.63 -23.57 60.17
C ARG A 344 -0.54 -24.46 58.93
N VAL A 345 -1.60 -24.52 58.12
CA VAL A 345 -1.50 -24.90 56.72
C VAL A 345 -1.03 -23.64 56.03
N CYS A 346 0.21 -23.67 55.58
CA CYS A 346 0.84 -22.61 54.81
C CYS A 346 1.61 -23.27 53.67
N ASP A 347 1.83 -22.52 52.60
CA ASP A 347 2.59 -22.95 51.42
C ASP A 347 3.47 -21.79 50.93
N THR A 348 4.46 -22.06 50.08
CA THR A 348 5.49 -21.08 49.69
C THR A 348 5.72 -21.00 48.18
N GLY A 349 5.54 -19.81 47.62
CA GLY A 349 5.77 -19.49 46.21
C GLY A 349 6.98 -18.58 45.99
N THR A 350 7.47 -18.55 44.75
CA THR A 350 8.59 -17.69 44.31
C THR A 350 8.08 -16.64 43.35
N ALA A 351 8.19 -15.36 43.71
CA ALA A 351 7.94 -14.26 42.80
C ALA A 351 9.23 -13.83 42.10
N ILE A 352 9.20 -13.87 40.76
CA ILE A 352 10.28 -13.40 39.89
C ILE A 352 9.90 -12.02 39.36
N ILE A 353 10.75 -11.03 39.60
CA ILE A 353 10.62 -9.69 39.04
C ILE A 353 11.61 -9.56 37.88
N VAL A 354 11.10 -9.37 36.67
CA VAL A 354 11.90 -9.20 35.45
C VAL A 354 12.01 -7.71 35.13
N ILE A 355 13.24 -7.20 35.03
CA ILE A 355 13.53 -5.85 34.57
C ILE A 355 14.41 -5.94 33.32
N LYS A 356 13.94 -5.44 32.18
CA LYS A 356 14.73 -5.32 30.94
C LYS A 356 15.14 -3.86 30.72
N LEU A 357 15.90 -3.60 29.64
CA LEU A 357 15.84 -2.30 28.97
C LEU A 357 14.45 -2.15 28.30
N GLU A 358 14.18 -1.01 27.67
CA GLU A 358 13.03 -0.89 26.76
C GLU A 358 13.59 -0.40 25.43
N ALA A 359 13.78 -1.31 24.47
CA ALA A 359 14.02 -0.95 23.08
C ALA A 359 12.70 -0.51 22.45
N ILE A 360 12.69 0.56 21.66
CA ILE A 360 11.45 1.11 21.06
C ILE A 360 11.49 0.98 19.53
N PHE A 361 10.33 0.86 18.91
CA PHE A 361 10.20 0.79 17.45
C PHE A 361 10.54 2.14 16.80
N ASP A 362 11.28 2.09 15.69
CA ASP A 362 11.61 3.24 14.84
C ASP A 362 10.94 3.15 13.47
N SER A 363 10.58 4.30 12.91
CA SER A 363 10.25 4.46 11.50
C SER A 363 11.18 5.48 10.85
N ALA A 364 11.37 5.35 9.54
CA ALA A 364 11.94 6.36 8.67
C ALA A 364 11.24 6.29 7.31
N ASN A 365 11.05 7.45 6.69
CA ASN A 365 10.68 7.57 5.29
C ASN A 365 11.93 8.00 4.50
N VAL A 366 11.98 7.64 3.22
CA VAL A 366 13.18 7.72 2.37
C VAL A 366 12.78 7.87 0.90
N VAL A 367 13.18 8.96 0.26
CA VAL A 367 13.14 9.16 -1.20
C VAL A 367 13.77 7.98 -1.97
N ASN A 368 13.14 7.52 -3.06
CA ASN A 368 13.70 6.45 -3.90
C ASN A 368 15.08 6.83 -4.48
N ASN A 369 15.91 5.83 -4.81
CA ASN A 369 17.24 6.02 -5.41
C ASN A 369 18.26 6.90 -4.61
N SER A 370 17.86 7.48 -3.46
CA SER A 370 18.68 8.25 -2.53
C SER A 370 19.81 7.42 -1.88
N THR A 371 20.72 8.07 -1.15
CA THR A 371 21.89 7.38 -0.56
C THR A 371 22.28 7.91 0.82
N ASP A 372 22.67 6.99 1.71
CA ASP A 372 23.21 7.24 3.06
C ASP A 372 22.25 7.98 4.03
N ASN A 373 20.94 7.76 3.86
CA ASN A 373 19.84 8.37 4.65
C ASN A 373 19.94 8.05 6.15
N ILE A 374 19.77 9.05 7.02
CA ILE A 374 20.14 8.98 8.45
C ILE A 374 18.97 8.54 9.34
N ILE A 375 19.07 7.35 9.94
CA ILE A 375 18.07 6.79 10.86
C ILE A 375 18.61 6.82 12.31
N ASN A 376 17.96 7.63 13.15
CA ASN A 376 18.39 7.98 14.51
C ASN A 376 17.80 7.07 15.61
N VAL A 377 18.03 5.77 15.51
CA VAL A 377 17.39 4.70 16.31
C VAL A 377 17.54 4.77 17.84
N LEU A 378 18.33 5.69 18.41
CA LEU A 378 18.63 5.73 19.85
C LEU A 378 17.93 6.86 20.63
N GLN A 379 17.01 7.60 20.00
CA GLN A 379 16.39 8.79 20.62
C GLN A 379 15.18 8.46 21.50
N ASN A 380 14.46 7.39 21.18
CA ASN A 380 13.32 6.82 21.90
C ASN A 380 13.75 5.79 22.98
N ASP A 381 14.83 5.04 22.73
CA ASP A 381 15.35 3.93 23.55
C ASP A 381 15.64 4.25 25.03
N ASN A 382 15.25 3.32 25.92
CA ASN A 382 15.47 3.45 27.36
C ASN A 382 16.63 2.58 27.87
N PHE A 383 17.84 3.12 27.77
CA PHE A 383 19.05 2.58 28.42
C PHE A 383 19.08 2.71 29.96
N GLY A 384 18.07 3.35 30.55
CA GLY A 384 18.01 3.67 31.98
C GLY A 384 19.18 4.52 32.48
N SER A 385 19.36 4.52 33.80
CA SER A 385 20.41 5.28 34.48
C SER A 385 21.82 4.71 34.35
N SER A 386 21.97 3.50 33.78
CA SER A 386 23.26 3.00 33.27
C SER A 386 23.78 3.84 32.09
N GLY A 387 22.86 4.28 31.22
CA GLY A 387 23.17 4.86 29.92
C GLY A 387 23.61 3.81 28.88
N PRO A 388 23.67 4.20 27.59
CA PRO A 388 24.15 3.35 26.51
C PRO A 388 25.57 2.87 26.78
N ARG A 389 25.87 1.66 26.28
CA ARG A 389 27.21 1.10 26.38
C ARG A 389 28.20 2.00 25.63
N PRO A 390 29.26 2.54 26.25
CA PRO A 390 30.11 3.56 25.62
C PRO A 390 30.90 3.13 24.37
N ASN A 391 30.78 1.89 23.91
CA ASN A 391 31.38 1.31 22.70
C ASN A 391 30.45 0.16 22.29
N ASN A 392 29.82 0.26 21.12
CA ASN A 392 28.80 -0.67 20.64
C ASN A 392 27.57 -0.68 21.58
N ALA A 393 26.83 0.45 21.63
CA ALA A 393 25.46 0.43 22.15
C ALA A 393 24.53 -0.35 21.20
N ILE A 394 24.71 -0.19 19.88
CA ILE A 394 24.02 -0.99 18.87
C ILE A 394 24.84 -2.26 18.54
N THR A 395 24.17 -3.41 18.55
CA THR A 395 24.72 -4.75 18.22
C THR A 395 23.71 -5.61 17.42
N ASN A 396 24.18 -6.81 17.00
CA ASN A 396 23.38 -7.94 16.48
C ASN A 396 22.29 -7.66 15.42
N PHE A 397 22.42 -6.58 14.64
CA PHE A 397 21.42 -6.20 13.65
C PHE A 397 21.32 -7.15 12.44
N THR A 398 20.12 -7.24 11.86
CA THR A 398 19.88 -7.93 10.57
C THR A 398 20.23 -7.02 9.40
N LEU A 399 20.26 -7.56 8.19
CA LEU A 399 20.22 -6.75 6.97
C LEU A 399 18.77 -6.58 6.50
N PRO A 400 18.43 -5.45 5.85
CA PRO A 400 17.19 -5.31 5.08
C PRO A 400 17.15 -6.24 3.86
N THR A 401 16.01 -6.29 3.17
CA THR A 401 15.83 -7.11 1.95
C THR A 401 15.93 -6.28 0.66
N ASN A 402 15.40 -5.07 0.71
CA ASN A 402 15.19 -4.15 -0.40
C ASN A 402 16.14 -2.95 -0.39
N GLY A 403 17.02 -2.84 0.61
CA GLY A 403 18.14 -1.89 0.63
C GLY A 403 19.35 -2.37 1.43
N THR A 404 20.23 -1.43 1.78
CA THR A 404 21.48 -1.68 2.51
C THR A 404 21.67 -0.71 3.67
N ILE A 405 22.27 -1.17 4.78
CA ILE A 405 22.57 -0.34 5.95
C ILE A 405 24.05 -0.36 6.33
N ALA A 406 24.51 0.74 6.92
CA ALA A 406 25.77 0.82 7.65
C ALA A 406 25.59 1.57 8.98
N LEU A 407 26.16 1.02 10.06
CA LEU A 407 26.21 1.70 11.36
C LEU A 407 27.37 2.71 11.37
N GLN A 408 27.06 3.98 11.61
CA GLN A 408 28.02 5.08 11.73
C GLN A 408 28.28 5.41 13.21
N ASP A 409 29.53 5.76 13.53
CA ASP A 409 29.97 6.11 14.90
C ASP A 409 30.14 7.61 15.13
N ASN A 410 29.63 8.46 14.21
CA ASN A 410 29.84 9.92 14.09
C ASN A 410 31.30 10.42 14.29
N GLY A 411 32.29 9.52 14.22
CA GLY A 411 33.67 9.77 14.65
C GLY A 411 33.86 9.93 16.17
N THR A 412 32.85 9.63 16.99
CA THR A 412 32.79 9.87 18.44
C THR A 412 33.10 8.66 19.32
N ALA A 413 32.94 7.41 18.86
CA ALA A 413 33.52 6.11 19.31
C ALA A 413 33.75 5.78 20.82
N ASN A 414 33.42 6.66 21.76
CA ASN A 414 33.37 6.50 23.23
C ASN A 414 32.10 7.19 23.80
N ASP A 415 31.33 7.84 22.93
CA ASP A 415 29.98 8.32 23.13
C ASP A 415 29.14 7.51 22.11
N SER A 416 27.98 7.03 22.52
CA SER A 416 27.08 6.19 21.70
C SER A 416 25.65 6.72 21.74
N PHE A 417 25.48 8.00 22.08
CA PHE A 417 24.22 8.74 21.91
C PHE A 417 24.09 9.34 20.50
N ASP A 418 25.18 9.37 19.72
CA ASP A 418 25.22 9.79 18.32
C ASP A 418 25.72 8.68 17.38
N ASP A 419 25.60 7.41 17.79
CA ASP A 419 25.65 6.25 16.88
C ASP A 419 24.31 6.19 16.10
N TYR A 420 24.34 6.08 14.76
CA TYR A 420 23.15 6.02 13.90
C TYR A 420 23.33 5.08 12.70
N PHE A 421 22.23 4.65 12.08
CA PHE A 421 22.29 3.91 10.81
C PHE A 421 22.20 4.86 9.61
N THR A 422 22.98 4.58 8.57
CA THR A 422 22.74 5.10 7.21
C THR A 422 22.10 4.01 6.36
N TYR A 423 20.99 4.32 5.68
CA TYR A 423 20.30 3.43 4.76
C TYR A 423 20.36 3.94 3.32
N THR A 424 20.52 3.01 2.37
CA THR A 424 20.44 3.26 0.93
C THR A 424 19.52 2.20 0.33
N PRO A 425 18.36 2.56 -0.25
CA PRO A 425 17.48 1.60 -0.93
C PRO A 425 18.19 0.93 -2.13
N ASN A 426 17.66 -0.18 -2.61
CA ASN A 426 18.03 -0.68 -3.93
C ASN A 426 17.57 0.32 -5.00
N THR A 427 18.26 0.33 -6.14
CA THR A 427 17.85 1.13 -7.30
C THR A 427 16.43 0.77 -7.73
N ASP A 428 15.62 1.80 -7.98
CA ASP A 428 14.21 1.70 -8.41
C ASP A 428 13.30 0.91 -7.43
N PHE A 429 13.62 0.94 -6.12
CA PHE A 429 12.77 0.36 -5.09
C PHE A 429 11.77 1.37 -4.52
N ILE A 430 10.50 0.96 -4.49
CA ILE A 430 9.35 1.63 -3.84
C ILE A 430 8.65 0.61 -2.94
N GLY A 431 8.04 1.09 -1.86
CA GLY A 431 7.41 0.28 -0.82
C GLY A 431 8.31 0.05 0.39
N THR A 432 8.08 -1.04 1.10
CA THR A 432 8.58 -1.22 2.47
C THR A 432 9.81 -2.13 2.62
N ASP A 433 10.67 -1.77 3.57
CA ASP A 433 11.75 -2.62 4.07
C ASP A 433 11.87 -2.50 5.59
N PHE A 434 12.60 -3.41 6.21
CA PHE A 434 12.78 -3.41 7.66
C PHE A 434 14.07 -4.13 8.06
N PHE A 435 14.58 -3.78 9.24
CA PHE A 435 15.61 -4.56 9.92
C PHE A 435 15.40 -4.55 11.43
N LYS A 436 16.05 -5.46 12.14
CA LYS A 436 16.02 -5.52 13.62
C LYS A 436 17.40 -5.20 14.17
N TYR A 437 17.48 -4.53 15.31
CA TYR A 437 18.75 -4.24 16.01
C TYR A 437 18.65 -4.54 17.51
N GLU A 438 19.80 -4.74 18.14
CA GLU A 438 19.93 -4.99 19.58
C GLU A 438 20.58 -3.78 20.26
N ILE A 439 19.99 -3.28 21.33
CA ILE A 439 20.60 -2.27 22.19
C ILE A 439 21.37 -2.93 23.32
N THR A 440 22.45 -2.29 23.78
CA THR A 440 23.23 -2.69 24.96
C THR A 440 23.48 -1.51 25.89
N ASP A 441 23.21 -1.67 27.19
CA ASP A 441 23.53 -0.67 28.21
C ASP A 441 24.97 -0.77 28.75
N ALA A 442 25.39 0.20 29.55
CA ALA A 442 26.71 0.20 30.19
C ALA A 442 26.93 -0.93 31.21
N SER A 443 25.88 -1.64 31.66
CA SER A 443 26.00 -2.86 32.48
C SER A 443 26.27 -4.13 31.64
N GLY A 444 25.84 -4.14 30.37
CA GLY A 444 25.97 -5.25 29.43
C GLY A 444 24.71 -6.09 29.24
N SER A 445 23.54 -5.54 29.61
CA SER A 445 22.22 -6.10 29.32
C SER A 445 21.71 -5.60 27.96
N THR A 446 20.80 -6.35 27.35
CA THR A 446 20.33 -6.12 25.98
C THR A 446 18.82 -6.25 25.83
N ASP A 447 18.28 -5.62 24.79
CA ASP A 447 16.90 -5.78 24.30
C ASP A 447 16.88 -5.55 22.78
N ILE A 448 15.81 -5.96 22.07
CA ILE A 448 15.76 -6.01 20.59
C ILE A 448 14.47 -5.37 20.08
N THR A 449 14.59 -4.56 19.03
CA THR A 449 13.46 -3.88 18.36
C THR A 449 13.63 -3.89 16.84
N SER A 450 12.68 -3.28 16.12
CA SER A 450 12.64 -3.20 14.65
C SER A 450 12.70 -1.73 14.18
N VAL A 451 13.28 -1.52 13.00
CA VAL A 451 13.18 -0.28 12.22
C VAL A 451 12.31 -0.56 11.00
N TYR A 452 11.32 0.28 10.76
CA TYR A 452 10.56 0.36 9.50
C TYR A 452 11.20 1.39 8.60
N ILE A 453 11.27 1.06 7.31
CA ILE A 453 11.63 2.01 6.27
C ILE A 453 10.53 1.94 5.22
N THR A 454 9.88 3.07 4.99
CA THR A 454 9.14 3.28 3.74
C THR A 454 10.09 3.92 2.73
N THR A 455 9.99 3.52 1.47
CA THR A 455 10.69 4.16 0.36
C THR A 455 9.66 4.51 -0.70
N ASP A 456 9.59 5.79 -1.07
CA ASP A 456 8.57 6.28 -2.00
C ASP A 456 9.13 7.25 -3.03
N TYR A 457 8.27 7.83 -3.86
CA TYR A 457 8.64 8.87 -4.81
C TYR A 457 9.06 10.18 -4.13
N ASP A 458 9.49 11.11 -4.97
CA ASP A 458 9.93 12.50 -4.72
C ASP A 458 9.60 13.18 -6.05
N THR A 459 8.38 13.71 -6.18
CA THR A 459 7.76 14.10 -7.46
C THR A 459 8.36 15.41 -7.98
N ASP A 460 8.36 16.45 -7.16
CA ASP A 460 8.95 17.77 -7.47
C ASP A 460 10.50 17.82 -7.39
N ASN A 461 11.15 16.84 -6.75
CA ASN A 461 12.60 16.72 -6.54
C ASN A 461 13.18 17.66 -5.44
N ASP A 462 12.39 18.05 -4.43
CA ASP A 462 12.82 18.91 -3.32
C ASP A 462 13.65 18.19 -2.22
N LEU A 463 13.62 16.85 -2.21
CA LEU A 463 14.25 15.89 -1.27
C LEU A 463 13.43 15.44 -0.03
N VAL A 464 12.13 15.74 0.02
CA VAL A 464 11.12 15.03 0.83
C VAL A 464 10.58 13.85 0.00
N ASP A 465 9.94 12.87 0.64
CA ASP A 465 9.22 11.81 -0.08
C ASP A 465 7.71 12.02 0.03
N ASN A 466 6.97 11.67 -1.02
CA ASN A 466 5.51 11.89 -1.12
C ASN A 466 4.67 11.32 0.05
N ARG A 467 5.29 10.43 0.84
CA ARG A 467 4.67 9.81 2.01
C ARG A 467 4.83 10.63 3.32
N THR A 468 5.58 11.72 3.22
CA THR A 468 5.95 12.63 4.31
C THR A 468 5.62 14.06 3.95
N ASP A 469 5.57 14.34 2.64
CA ASP A 469 5.07 15.58 2.10
C ASP A 469 3.58 15.81 2.41
N LEU A 470 3.15 17.03 2.12
CA LEU A 470 1.79 17.54 2.26
C LEU A 470 1.39 18.43 1.06
N ASP A 471 2.29 18.65 0.09
CA ASP A 471 2.18 19.52 -1.09
C ASP A 471 3.02 18.86 -2.21
N ASP A 472 2.65 17.63 -2.58
CA ASP A 472 3.38 16.64 -3.40
C ASP A 472 3.90 17.11 -4.79
N ASP A 473 3.42 18.26 -5.28
CA ASP A 473 3.84 18.94 -6.50
C ASP A 473 4.24 20.42 -6.29
N ASN A 474 4.19 20.92 -5.06
CA ASN A 474 4.63 22.27 -4.66
C ASN A 474 3.90 23.46 -5.36
N ASP A 475 2.63 23.31 -5.76
CA ASP A 475 1.78 24.41 -6.27
C ASP A 475 1.38 25.42 -5.16
N GLY A 476 1.30 24.97 -3.90
CA GLY A 476 0.89 25.79 -2.76
C GLY A 476 -0.52 25.55 -2.21
N ILE A 477 -1.21 24.51 -2.65
CA ILE A 477 -2.40 23.91 -2.04
C ILE A 477 -1.88 22.85 -1.04
N VAL A 478 -2.47 21.67 -0.80
CA VAL A 478 -1.93 20.65 0.13
C VAL A 478 -2.79 19.40 0.08
N ASP A 479 -2.28 18.24 -0.39
CA ASP A 479 -3.01 17.09 -0.96
C ASP A 479 -4.40 16.78 -0.35
N SER A 480 -4.53 16.93 0.96
CA SER A 480 -5.80 16.93 1.69
C SER A 480 -6.91 17.90 1.20
N ASN A 481 -6.64 18.90 0.36
CA ASN A 481 -7.62 19.87 -0.17
C ASN A 481 -8.04 19.59 -1.63
N GLU A 482 -7.21 18.85 -2.36
CA GLU A 482 -7.34 18.32 -3.71
C GLU A 482 -8.05 16.96 -3.63
N SER A 483 -7.76 16.20 -2.56
CA SER A 483 -8.40 14.92 -2.26
C SER A 483 -9.93 14.97 -2.17
N LEU A 484 -10.58 13.89 -2.58
CA LEU A 484 -12.04 13.81 -2.66
C LEU A 484 -12.75 13.67 -1.28
N ASP A 485 -12.11 13.02 -0.32
CA ASP A 485 -12.61 12.78 1.05
C ASP A 485 -11.44 12.36 1.98
N CYS A 486 -11.27 13.03 3.13
CA CYS A 486 -10.25 12.69 4.14
C CYS A 486 -10.85 12.04 5.39
N ILE A 487 -10.07 11.17 6.05
CA ILE A 487 -10.36 10.59 7.36
C ILE A 487 -9.18 10.77 8.33
N ASP A 488 -9.49 11.11 9.59
CA ASP A 488 -8.56 11.54 10.65
C ASP A 488 -9.00 10.96 12.02
N ASP A 489 -8.10 10.26 12.72
CA ASP A 489 -8.30 9.58 14.03
C ASP A 489 -9.58 8.69 14.09
N ASP A 490 -10.00 8.22 12.91
CA ASP A 490 -11.13 7.33 12.64
C ASP A 490 -10.74 5.86 12.86
N TYR A 491 -11.70 4.93 13.00
CA TYR A 491 -11.35 3.52 13.24
C TYR A 491 -12.33 2.48 12.71
N PHE A 492 -11.78 1.28 12.49
CA PHE A 492 -12.51 0.02 12.37
C PHE A 492 -12.16 -0.92 13.53
N ALA A 493 -13.12 -1.76 13.92
CA ALA A 493 -12.99 -2.65 15.06
C ALA A 493 -13.78 -3.96 14.94
N TRP A 494 -13.29 -4.97 15.64
CA TRP A 494 -13.96 -6.23 15.92
C TRP A 494 -14.42 -6.18 17.38
N GLU A 495 -15.61 -5.63 17.63
CA GLU A 495 -16.16 -5.41 18.98
C GLU A 495 -16.73 -6.70 19.61
N PHE A 496 -16.90 -7.79 18.85
CA PHE A 496 -17.56 -9.05 19.29
C PHE A 496 -19.01 -8.88 19.81
N ASN A 497 -19.53 -7.65 19.89
CA ASN A 497 -20.67 -7.25 20.69
C ASN A 497 -21.97 -7.24 19.86
N ALA A 498 -21.92 -6.96 18.55
CA ALA A 498 -23.12 -6.68 17.76
C ALA A 498 -22.92 -6.94 16.24
N PRO A 499 -22.84 -8.22 15.79
CA PRO A 499 -23.51 -9.37 16.40
C PRO A 499 -22.65 -10.23 17.33
N VAL A 500 -23.11 -10.36 18.59
CA VAL A 500 -22.56 -11.22 19.66
C VAL A 500 -21.97 -12.54 19.13
N GLY A 501 -20.66 -12.70 19.30
CA GLY A 501 -19.92 -13.93 18.99
C GLY A 501 -19.50 -14.08 17.52
N THR A 502 -19.56 -13.00 16.73
CA THR A 502 -18.89 -12.95 15.43
C THR A 502 -17.37 -12.87 15.58
N ARG A 503 -16.66 -13.07 14.47
CA ARG A 503 -15.25 -12.70 14.32
C ARG A 503 -14.97 -11.91 13.05
N GLU A 504 -16.00 -11.64 12.26
CA GLU A 504 -15.98 -10.68 11.16
C GLU A 504 -15.89 -9.26 11.77
N ASN A 505 -15.37 -8.28 11.03
CA ASN A 505 -15.41 -6.88 11.45
C ASN A 505 -16.89 -6.46 11.63
N ASP A 506 -17.25 -5.92 12.81
CA ASP A 506 -18.63 -5.54 13.15
C ASP A 506 -18.83 -4.08 13.55
N PHE A 507 -17.75 -3.30 13.67
CA PHE A 507 -17.82 -1.84 13.86
C PHE A 507 -16.86 -1.07 12.95
N VAL A 508 -17.35 0.04 12.40
CA VAL A 508 -16.56 1.08 11.72
C VAL A 508 -17.14 2.44 12.09
N GLN A 509 -16.29 3.39 12.50
CA GLN A 509 -16.71 4.74 12.93
C GLN A 509 -17.25 5.55 11.76
N ASN A 510 -16.48 5.60 10.67
CA ASN A 510 -16.79 6.38 9.47
C ASN A 510 -16.97 5.44 8.25
N PRO A 511 -18.13 5.45 7.57
CA PRO A 511 -18.38 4.60 6.40
C PRO A 511 -17.34 4.69 5.29
N SER A 512 -16.66 5.84 5.13
CA SER A 512 -15.58 6.07 4.16
C SER A 512 -14.51 4.96 4.19
N ILE A 513 -14.15 4.50 5.40
CA ILE A 513 -13.22 3.38 5.61
C ILE A 513 -13.61 2.12 4.81
N ASN A 514 -14.89 1.78 4.77
CA ASN A 514 -15.40 0.56 4.11
C ASN A 514 -15.87 0.80 2.66
N THR A 515 -15.75 2.03 2.14
CA THR A 515 -16.10 2.35 0.75
C THR A 515 -14.90 2.65 -0.12
N TRP A 516 -13.84 3.23 0.43
CA TRP A 516 -12.61 3.51 -0.30
C TRP A 516 -11.34 3.03 0.45
N LEU A 517 -11.08 3.36 1.72
CA LEU A 517 -9.78 2.99 2.36
C LEU A 517 -9.48 1.48 2.39
N ILE A 518 -10.44 0.67 2.84
CA ILE A 518 -10.25 -0.75 3.15
C ILE A 518 -11.08 -1.61 2.20
N SER A 519 -10.41 -2.23 1.23
CA SER A 519 -11.02 -3.09 0.21
C SER A 519 -11.54 -4.43 0.79
N ASN A 520 -10.93 -4.92 1.87
CA ASN A 520 -11.35 -6.15 2.56
C ASN A 520 -10.89 -6.19 4.03
N THR A 521 -11.67 -6.85 4.90
CA THR A 521 -11.27 -7.18 6.28
C THR A 521 -11.35 -8.67 6.56
N GLY A 522 -10.39 -9.15 7.33
CA GLY A 522 -10.30 -10.51 7.81
C GLY A 522 -11.30 -10.86 8.90
N SER A 523 -11.40 -12.16 9.18
CA SER A 523 -12.02 -12.65 10.41
C SER A 523 -10.94 -12.99 11.43
N ILE A 524 -11.09 -12.56 12.69
CA ILE A 524 -10.11 -12.88 13.73
C ILE A 524 -9.89 -14.40 13.85
N THR A 525 -8.66 -14.83 13.63
CA THR A 525 -8.23 -16.22 13.80
C THR A 525 -7.33 -16.35 15.04
N THR A 526 -6.93 -17.58 15.36
CA THR A 526 -5.94 -17.84 16.40
C THR A 526 -4.93 -18.86 15.91
N GLY A 527 -3.65 -18.60 16.20
CA GLY A 527 -2.55 -19.50 15.92
C GLY A 527 -2.72 -20.87 16.59
N VAL A 528 -2.06 -21.89 16.03
CA VAL A 528 -2.27 -23.29 16.42
C VAL A 528 -1.76 -23.67 17.82
N GLY A 529 -1.17 -22.73 18.56
CA GLY A 529 -0.79 -22.91 19.96
C GLY A 529 -1.97 -22.74 20.93
N ILE A 530 -2.87 -21.78 20.69
CA ILE A 530 -3.97 -21.43 21.61
C ILE A 530 -5.35 -21.93 21.13
N ASP A 531 -6.19 -22.35 22.07
CA ASP A 531 -7.62 -22.60 21.83
C ASP A 531 -8.39 -21.29 22.00
N GLY A 532 -8.75 -20.64 20.88
CA GLY A 532 -9.63 -19.46 20.83
C GLY A 532 -11.07 -19.80 20.47
N ASN A 533 -12.05 -19.30 21.23
CA ASN A 533 -13.49 -19.49 21.00
C ASN A 533 -14.28 -18.21 21.35
N SER A 534 -15.28 -17.85 20.55
CA SER A 534 -16.17 -16.70 20.88
C SER A 534 -17.61 -17.21 21.04
N PRO A 535 -18.05 -17.53 22.28
CA PRO A 535 -19.39 -18.03 22.56
C PRO A 535 -20.38 -16.95 23.05
N ALA A 536 -19.88 -15.74 23.26
CA ALA A 536 -20.56 -14.61 23.89
C ALA A 536 -19.99 -13.29 23.30
N ALA A 537 -19.84 -12.23 24.07
CA ALA A 537 -19.45 -10.90 23.57
C ALA A 537 -17.95 -10.63 23.82
N GLU A 538 -17.13 -11.66 23.57
CA GLU A 538 -15.69 -11.66 23.81
C GLU A 538 -15.03 -12.82 23.03
N LEU A 539 -13.70 -12.78 22.83
CA LEU A 539 -12.89 -13.91 22.41
C LEU A 539 -12.21 -14.55 23.64
N GLN A 540 -12.68 -15.74 24.01
CA GLN A 540 -12.09 -16.54 25.08
C GLN A 540 -10.89 -17.29 24.52
N ILE A 541 -9.68 -16.96 24.98
CA ILE A 541 -8.42 -17.62 24.59
C ILE A 541 -7.83 -18.44 25.74
N SER A 542 -7.23 -19.59 25.41
CA SER A 542 -6.76 -20.57 26.40
C SER A 542 -5.61 -21.41 25.86
N ASN A 543 -4.88 -22.10 26.76
CA ASN A 543 -3.59 -22.76 26.50
C ASN A 543 -2.47 -21.77 26.13
N ILE A 544 -2.41 -20.61 26.79
CA ILE A 544 -1.26 -19.71 26.73
C ILE A 544 -0.16 -20.33 27.61
N ASP A 545 0.64 -21.21 27.04
CA ASP A 545 1.69 -22.00 27.70
C ASP A 545 3.07 -21.32 27.59
N ALA A 546 3.26 -20.36 26.67
CA ALA A 546 4.49 -19.58 26.51
C ALA A 546 4.74 -18.62 27.70
N ILE A 547 5.99 -18.57 28.17
CA ILE A 547 6.40 -17.64 29.25
C ILE A 547 7.06 -16.38 28.67
N THR A 548 7.57 -16.45 27.44
CA THR A 548 8.13 -15.30 26.73
C THR A 548 7.58 -15.15 25.30
N TYR A 549 7.73 -13.97 24.72
CA TYR A 549 7.37 -13.67 23.33
C TYR A 549 8.06 -14.63 22.34
N GLU A 550 9.35 -14.93 22.55
CA GLU A 550 10.11 -15.85 21.69
C GLU A 550 9.58 -17.29 21.77
N GLU A 551 9.03 -17.70 22.93
CA GLU A 551 8.32 -18.97 23.08
C GLU A 551 6.95 -18.95 22.36
N ALA A 552 6.20 -17.84 22.45
CA ALA A 552 4.91 -17.69 21.77
C ALA A 552 5.04 -17.73 20.24
N VAL A 553 6.08 -17.09 19.69
CA VAL A 553 6.43 -17.17 18.25
C VAL A 553 6.75 -18.62 17.85
N LEU A 554 7.54 -19.34 18.65
CA LEU A 554 7.88 -20.74 18.38
C LEU A 554 6.69 -21.71 18.52
N GLN A 555 5.73 -21.40 19.40
CA GLN A 555 4.55 -22.23 19.67
C GLN A 555 3.32 -21.85 18.83
N ASN A 556 3.34 -20.70 18.15
CA ASN A 556 2.21 -20.12 17.39
C ASN A 556 1.05 -19.74 18.33
N GLU A 557 1.39 -19.13 19.47
CA GLU A 557 0.43 -18.61 20.46
C GLU A 557 0.13 -17.14 20.14
N TYR A 558 -0.86 -16.92 19.27
CA TYR A 558 -1.26 -15.59 18.83
C TYR A 558 -2.75 -15.51 18.46
N VAL A 559 -3.31 -14.31 18.56
CA VAL A 559 -4.52 -13.88 17.85
C VAL A 559 -4.08 -13.20 16.55
N GLU A 560 -4.72 -13.51 15.43
CA GLU A 560 -4.35 -13.01 14.09
C GLU A 560 -5.54 -12.35 13.42
N VAL A 561 -5.29 -11.25 12.71
CA VAL A 561 -6.30 -10.53 11.94
C VAL A 561 -5.65 -9.90 10.71
N ASP A 562 -6.35 -9.91 9.59
CA ASP A 562 -5.93 -9.29 8.33
C ASP A 562 -6.86 -8.14 7.94
N PHE A 563 -6.33 -7.18 7.18
CA PHE A 563 -7.10 -6.21 6.40
C PHE A 563 -6.35 -5.94 5.09
N THR A 564 -7.00 -5.29 4.13
CA THR A 564 -6.39 -4.94 2.84
C THR A 564 -6.80 -3.53 2.49
N THR A 565 -5.82 -2.66 2.24
CA THR A 565 -6.04 -1.32 1.66
C THR A 565 -6.67 -1.44 0.26
N ALA A 566 -7.26 -0.36 -0.23
CA ALA A 566 -7.57 -0.23 -1.65
C ALA A 566 -6.39 0.36 -2.44
N ASP A 567 -6.60 0.53 -3.73
CA ASP A 567 -5.88 1.47 -4.59
C ASP A 567 -6.49 2.88 -4.40
N GLY A 568 -5.72 3.95 -4.61
CA GLY A 568 -6.21 5.33 -4.69
C GLY A 568 -6.26 6.08 -3.34
N LEU A 569 -5.16 6.08 -2.60
CA LEU A 569 -5.04 6.41 -1.19
C LEU A 569 -3.84 7.34 -0.92
N ILE A 570 -4.13 8.62 -0.71
CA ILE A 570 -3.16 9.58 -0.21
C ILE A 570 -2.86 9.27 1.26
N ASN A 571 -1.56 9.18 1.56
CA ASN A 571 -0.98 9.09 2.90
C ASN A 571 -1.71 8.18 3.93
N PRO A 572 -2.01 6.90 3.59
CA PRO A 572 -2.68 5.99 4.50
C PRO A 572 -1.76 5.51 5.63
N VAL A 573 -2.16 5.76 6.88
CA VAL A 573 -1.39 5.41 8.08
C VAL A 573 -2.25 4.69 9.12
N ILE A 574 -1.63 3.80 9.89
CA ILE A 574 -2.12 3.38 11.20
C ILE A 574 -1.55 4.32 12.25
N GLU A 575 -2.41 5.00 12.99
CA GLU A 575 -2.00 5.86 14.11
C GLU A 575 -1.94 5.12 15.44
N ARG A 576 -2.74 4.06 15.58
CA ARG A 576 -2.92 3.36 16.85
C ARG A 576 -3.54 1.98 16.68
N ILE A 577 -3.05 1.02 17.45
CA ILE A 577 -3.68 -0.30 17.61
C ILE A 577 -3.90 -0.57 19.10
N GLY A 578 -5.09 -1.03 19.46
CA GLY A 578 -5.44 -1.31 20.84
C GLY A 578 -6.41 -2.47 21.04
N ILE A 579 -6.39 -3.00 22.26
CA ILE A 579 -7.30 -4.03 22.75
C ILE A 579 -8.11 -3.39 23.88
N ASN A 580 -9.44 -3.33 23.76
CA ASN A 580 -10.29 -3.04 24.91
C ASN A 580 -10.41 -4.30 25.77
N TRP A 581 -10.70 -4.11 27.04
CA TRP A 581 -11.28 -5.14 27.91
C TRP A 581 -12.59 -4.60 28.43
N PHE A 582 -13.72 -5.18 28.03
CA PHE A 582 -15.03 -4.88 28.56
C PHE A 582 -15.50 -5.95 29.56
N GLN A 583 -16.21 -5.51 30.61
CA GLN A 583 -16.76 -6.46 31.58
C GLN A 583 -17.97 -7.20 31.01
N ASN A 584 -17.78 -8.49 30.70
CA ASN A 584 -18.82 -9.48 30.39
C ASN A 584 -20.18 -9.18 31.04
N SER A 585 -21.25 -9.25 30.25
CA SER A 585 -22.58 -8.70 30.55
C SER A 585 -23.33 -9.17 31.83
N ASP A 586 -22.75 -10.08 32.63
CA ASP A 586 -23.23 -10.42 33.98
C ASP A 586 -22.52 -9.70 35.14
N GLY A 587 -21.38 -9.05 34.88
CA GLY A 587 -20.58 -8.32 35.87
C GLY A 587 -19.84 -9.20 36.88
N THR A 588 -19.62 -10.48 36.57
CA THR A 588 -19.04 -11.45 37.52
C THR A 588 -17.90 -12.31 36.98
N THR A 589 -17.71 -12.41 35.67
CA THR A 589 -16.60 -13.16 35.06
C THR A 589 -15.37 -12.29 34.85
N VAL A 590 -14.19 -12.82 35.18
CA VAL A 590 -12.88 -12.16 35.08
C VAL A 590 -11.89 -13.16 34.50
N GLY A 591 -11.42 -12.91 33.28
CA GLY A 591 -10.42 -13.76 32.61
C GLY A 591 -9.02 -13.64 33.23
N HIS A 592 -8.16 -14.60 32.90
CA HIS A 592 -6.74 -14.57 33.22
C HIS A 592 -6.03 -13.40 32.51
N SER A 593 -5.14 -12.70 33.22
CA SER A 593 -4.28 -11.64 32.69
C SER A 593 -3.03 -12.22 31.99
N TYR A 594 -2.52 -11.55 30.96
CA TYR A 594 -1.43 -12.04 30.10
C TYR A 594 -0.57 -10.88 29.55
N ASP A 595 0.63 -11.18 29.09
CA ASP A 595 1.46 -10.25 28.32
C ASP A 595 1.18 -10.42 26.82
N VAL A 596 1.31 -9.35 26.03
CA VAL A 596 1.23 -9.40 24.57
C VAL A 596 2.39 -8.71 23.87
N ALA A 597 2.63 -9.14 22.63
CA ALA A 597 3.45 -8.43 21.65
C ALA A 597 2.74 -8.38 20.30
N LEU A 598 2.83 -7.24 19.61
CA LEU A 598 2.19 -6.98 18.34
C LEU A 598 3.23 -7.05 17.21
N GLU A 599 3.03 -7.99 16.28
CA GLU A 599 3.72 -7.98 14.98
C GLU A 599 2.80 -7.60 13.82
N ILE A 600 3.40 -7.04 12.77
CA ILE A 600 2.78 -6.73 11.47
C ILE A 600 3.61 -7.31 10.32
N SER A 601 2.95 -7.66 9.21
CA SER A 601 3.54 -8.19 7.97
C SER A 601 2.60 -7.97 6.78
N ASN A 602 3.16 -7.60 5.62
CA ASN A 602 2.51 -7.55 4.30
C ASN A 602 2.80 -8.80 3.43
N ASP A 603 3.79 -9.63 3.77
CA ASP A 603 4.23 -10.79 2.97
C ASP A 603 3.66 -12.14 3.42
N GLY A 604 2.67 -12.13 4.32
CA GLY A 604 2.05 -13.33 4.90
C GLY A 604 2.88 -13.98 6.00
N PHE A 605 3.67 -13.20 6.74
CA PHE A 605 4.60 -13.66 7.78
C PHE A 605 5.71 -14.59 7.26
N VAL A 606 6.21 -14.33 6.05
CA VAL A 606 7.55 -14.78 5.63
C VAL A 606 8.61 -13.88 6.31
N THR A 607 8.28 -12.61 6.49
CA THR A 607 8.95 -11.64 7.35
C THR A 607 7.94 -10.97 8.29
N SER A 608 8.42 -10.41 9.40
CA SER A 608 7.55 -9.67 10.33
C SER A 608 8.31 -8.64 11.16
N MET A 609 7.61 -7.56 11.46
CA MET A 609 8.04 -6.45 12.30
C MET A 609 7.39 -6.55 13.67
N SER A 610 8.11 -6.25 14.75
CA SER A 610 7.51 -6.07 16.07
C SER A 610 7.31 -4.59 16.32
N LEU A 611 6.05 -4.14 16.43
CA LEU A 611 5.69 -2.74 16.69
C LEU A 611 5.80 -2.39 18.18
N TYR A 612 5.37 -3.30 19.06
CA TYR A 612 5.46 -3.14 20.51
C TYR A 612 5.37 -4.49 21.21
N SER A 613 5.97 -4.61 22.40
CA SER A 613 6.03 -5.88 23.14
C SER A 613 5.95 -5.69 24.65
N ASP A 614 5.67 -6.78 25.36
CA ASP A 614 5.61 -6.84 26.82
C ASP A 614 4.52 -5.92 27.44
N ILE A 615 3.43 -5.67 26.69
CA ILE A 615 2.24 -4.96 27.18
C ILE A 615 1.42 -5.92 28.05
N ARG A 616 1.05 -5.51 29.27
CA ARG A 616 0.23 -6.33 30.17
C ARG A 616 -1.26 -6.08 29.94
N ILE A 617 -1.98 -7.08 29.44
CA ILE A 617 -3.44 -7.11 29.42
C ILE A 617 -3.95 -7.68 30.75
N HIS A 618 -4.80 -6.92 31.44
CA HIS A 618 -5.37 -7.31 32.73
C HIS A 618 -6.80 -6.79 32.89
N TYR A 619 -7.52 -7.26 33.93
CA TYR A 619 -8.86 -6.73 34.20
C TYR A 619 -8.82 -5.26 34.67
N PRO A 620 -9.87 -4.45 34.42
CA PRO A 620 -9.88 -3.02 34.71
C PRO A 620 -9.70 -2.68 36.18
N SER A 621 -8.78 -1.76 36.46
CA SER A 621 -8.58 -1.17 37.79
C SER A 621 -9.82 -0.42 38.32
N ASN A 622 -10.70 0.02 37.41
CA ASN A 622 -11.99 0.63 37.70
C ASN A 622 -13.16 -0.37 37.81
N GLY A 623 -12.96 -1.63 37.42
CA GLY A 623 -13.97 -2.69 37.44
C GLY A 623 -15.08 -2.60 36.39
N VAL A 624 -14.86 -1.91 35.25
CA VAL A 624 -15.85 -1.74 34.16
C VAL A 624 -15.23 -1.96 32.77
N SER A 625 -14.23 -1.18 32.38
CA SER A 625 -13.49 -1.33 31.10
C SER A 625 -12.16 -0.57 31.14
N GLU A 626 -11.15 -1.08 30.43
CA GLU A 626 -9.82 -0.47 30.30
C GLU A 626 -9.29 -0.76 28.89
N PHE A 627 -8.82 0.27 28.18
CA PHE A 627 -8.28 0.17 26.82
C PHE A 627 -6.76 0.12 26.89
N PHE A 628 -6.17 -0.90 26.28
CA PHE A 628 -4.73 -1.14 26.25
C PHE A 628 -4.16 -0.73 24.89
N ASP A 629 -3.28 0.28 24.90
CA ASP A 629 -2.41 0.56 23.76
C ASP A 629 -1.44 -0.59 23.55
N ILE A 630 -1.44 -1.15 22.35
CA ILE A 630 -0.46 -2.15 21.91
C ILE A 630 0.42 -1.64 20.75
N MET A 631 0.44 -0.32 20.58
CA MET A 631 1.36 0.45 19.75
C MET A 631 2.02 1.55 20.63
N PRO A 632 3.23 2.06 20.30
CA PRO A 632 3.82 3.18 21.04
C PRO A 632 2.96 4.46 20.93
N SER A 633 2.96 5.27 21.99
CA SER A 633 2.16 6.50 22.04
C SER A 633 2.75 7.59 21.13
N GLY A 634 2.13 7.82 19.98
CA GLY A 634 2.56 8.85 19.02
C GLY A 634 3.57 8.36 17.97
N SER A 635 3.62 7.06 17.71
CA SER A 635 4.19 6.51 16.48
C SER A 635 3.07 6.23 15.48
N GLN A 636 3.27 6.54 14.20
CA GLN A 636 2.45 6.03 13.10
C GLN A 636 3.13 4.84 12.42
N PHE A 637 2.38 4.11 11.60
CA PHE A 637 2.88 3.07 10.69
C PHE A 637 2.18 3.22 9.34
N ASN A 638 2.95 3.55 8.30
CA ASN A 638 2.42 3.86 6.98
C ASN A 638 2.02 2.58 6.23
N LEU A 639 1.01 2.67 5.38
CA LEU A 639 0.43 1.55 4.65
C LEU A 639 0.72 1.67 3.14
N GLU A 640 1.08 0.56 2.51
CA GLU A 640 1.09 0.41 1.05
C GLU A 640 -0.35 0.27 0.54
N GLU A 641 -0.61 0.71 -0.68
CA GLU A 641 -1.86 0.46 -1.40
C GLU A 641 -2.07 -1.03 -1.72
N ASN A 642 -3.33 -1.42 -1.94
CA ASN A 642 -3.75 -2.76 -2.41
C ASN A 642 -3.12 -3.93 -1.63
N THR A 643 -2.74 -3.68 -0.37
CA THR A 643 -1.79 -4.53 0.37
C THR A 643 -2.46 -5.18 1.57
N THR A 644 -2.39 -6.52 1.62
CA THR A 644 -2.96 -7.31 2.71
C THR A 644 -2.03 -7.31 3.93
N TYR A 645 -2.20 -6.32 4.80
CA TYR A 645 -1.56 -6.31 6.11
C TYR A 645 -2.17 -7.36 7.04
N THR A 646 -1.31 -8.20 7.59
CA THR A 646 -1.65 -9.20 8.62
C THR A 646 -1.02 -8.78 9.94
N LEU A 647 -1.83 -8.70 10.98
CA LEU A 647 -1.45 -8.38 12.36
C LEU A 647 -1.47 -9.66 13.21
N ARG A 648 -0.46 -9.84 14.07
CA ARG A 648 -0.43 -10.90 15.09
C ARG A 648 -0.19 -10.32 16.48
N VAL A 649 -1.18 -10.50 17.36
CA VAL A 649 -1.01 -10.31 18.80
C VAL A 649 -0.55 -11.63 19.40
N TYR A 650 0.76 -11.81 19.59
CA TYR A 650 1.30 -12.96 20.32
C TYR A 650 0.98 -12.82 21.80
N THR A 651 0.60 -13.93 22.45
CA THR A 651 0.14 -13.97 23.85
C THR A 651 1.07 -14.87 24.67
N TYR A 652 1.48 -14.41 25.85
CA TYR A 652 2.41 -15.14 26.73
C TYR A 652 2.30 -14.69 28.20
N ASN A 653 3.03 -15.35 29.10
CA ASN A 653 3.13 -15.02 30.53
C ASN A 653 1.74 -14.90 31.20
N GLN A 654 0.81 -15.80 30.86
CA GLN A 654 -0.50 -15.88 31.48
C GLN A 654 -0.34 -16.09 33.00
N GLN A 655 -1.05 -15.28 33.79
CA GLN A 655 -1.18 -15.49 35.23
C GLN A 655 -2.60 -15.97 35.51
N ASN A 656 -2.76 -16.98 36.36
CA ASN A 656 -4.05 -17.63 36.58
C ASN A 656 -4.95 -16.86 37.57
N ASP A 657 -4.98 -15.53 37.46
CA ASP A 657 -5.62 -14.56 38.35
C ASP A 657 -7.13 -14.32 38.10
N GLY A 658 -7.68 -15.10 37.18
CA GLY A 658 -9.07 -15.04 36.73
C GLY A 658 -9.97 -16.02 37.48
N ASN A 659 -11.26 -15.73 37.50
CA ASN A 659 -12.28 -16.61 38.09
C ASN A 659 -12.96 -17.56 37.07
N VAL A 660 -12.51 -17.49 35.81
CA VAL A 660 -12.81 -18.42 34.70
C VAL A 660 -11.50 -19.00 34.18
N ALA A 661 -11.56 -20.16 33.51
CA ALA A 661 -10.38 -20.91 33.05
C ALA A 661 -9.89 -20.49 31.64
N TYR A 662 -9.91 -19.19 31.34
CA TYR A 662 -9.47 -18.62 30.07
C TYR A 662 -9.06 -17.15 30.26
N SER A 663 -8.20 -16.67 29.38
CA SER A 663 -7.93 -15.24 29.18
C SER A 663 -9.01 -14.63 28.27
N VAL A 664 -9.29 -13.34 28.48
CA VAL A 664 -10.22 -12.56 27.64
C VAL A 664 -9.40 -11.72 26.67
N PHE A 665 -9.66 -11.91 25.38
CA PHE A 665 -9.35 -10.97 24.31
C PHE A 665 -10.70 -10.38 23.86
N ASP A 666 -10.76 -9.08 23.68
CA ASP A 666 -12.01 -8.32 23.46
C ASP A 666 -11.71 -7.11 22.54
N ASP A 667 -12.65 -6.17 22.33
CA ASP A 667 -12.66 -5.22 21.19
C ASP A 667 -11.26 -4.89 20.61
N PHE A 668 -10.97 -5.41 19.41
CA PHE A 668 -9.71 -5.07 18.70
C PHE A 668 -9.95 -3.88 17.80
N THR A 669 -9.18 -2.81 17.99
CA THR A 669 -9.36 -1.53 17.29
C THR A 669 -8.09 -1.11 16.55
N VAL A 670 -8.25 -0.73 15.28
CA VAL A 670 -7.19 -0.09 14.46
C VAL A 670 -7.67 1.31 14.09
N ARG A 671 -6.88 2.34 14.46
CA ARG A 671 -7.10 3.73 14.05
C ARG A 671 -6.28 4.05 12.81
N VAL A 672 -6.92 4.72 11.87
CA VAL A 672 -6.39 5.00 10.54
C VAL A 672 -6.77 6.39 10.07
N SER A 673 -5.82 7.02 9.37
CA SER A 673 -5.97 8.30 8.69
C SER A 673 -5.45 8.15 7.26
N SER A 674 -6.05 8.88 6.31
CA SER A 674 -5.75 8.84 4.86
C SER A 674 -6.68 9.85 4.16
N CYS A 675 -6.40 10.22 2.91
CA CYS A 675 -7.37 10.84 2.02
C CYS A 675 -7.56 10.00 0.74
N GLN A 676 -8.72 10.10 0.10
CA GLN A 676 -8.97 9.44 -1.17
C GLN A 676 -8.45 10.31 -2.31
N GLU A 677 -7.68 9.72 -3.23
CA GLU A 677 -7.26 10.40 -4.47
C GLU A 677 -8.45 11.02 -5.21
N GLN A 678 -8.16 12.17 -5.82
CA GLN A 678 -8.96 12.78 -6.87
C GLN A 678 -8.13 12.81 -8.16
N ASN A 679 -8.82 12.72 -9.27
CA ASN A 679 -8.34 13.01 -10.62
C ASN A 679 -9.54 13.72 -11.29
N SER A 680 -9.37 14.97 -11.70
CA SER A 680 -10.47 15.85 -12.12
C SER A 680 -10.72 15.85 -13.63
N ASP A 681 -9.67 15.64 -14.43
CA ASP A 681 -9.67 15.69 -15.90
C ASP A 681 -9.94 14.31 -16.59
N SER A 682 -9.42 13.22 -15.99
CA SER A 682 -9.28 11.83 -16.51
C SER A 682 -8.08 11.42 -17.39
N ASP A 683 -6.89 12.04 -17.25
CA ASP A 683 -5.64 11.55 -17.89
C ASP A 683 -5.05 10.29 -17.20
N GLY A 684 -4.94 10.31 -15.86
CA GLY A 684 -4.24 9.30 -15.06
C GLY A 684 -3.24 9.80 -14.01
N VAL A 685 -2.96 11.10 -13.90
CA VAL A 685 -2.31 11.75 -12.75
C VAL A 685 -3.37 12.04 -11.66
N ALA A 686 -2.98 12.30 -10.42
CA ALA A 686 -3.92 12.70 -9.36
C ALA A 686 -3.81 14.21 -9.11
N ASP A 687 -4.88 14.88 -8.69
CA ASP A 687 -4.95 16.34 -8.46
C ASP A 687 -3.88 16.89 -7.45
N HIS A 688 -3.11 16.02 -6.79
CA HIS A 688 -2.02 16.39 -5.88
C HIS A 688 -0.62 15.98 -6.41
N LEU A 689 -0.55 15.63 -7.68
CA LEU A 689 0.65 15.27 -8.43
C LEU A 689 0.68 16.02 -9.77
N ASP A 690 -0.21 17.01 -9.93
CA ASP A 690 -0.54 17.67 -11.18
C ASP A 690 -0.46 19.18 -11.01
N LEU A 691 0.06 19.85 -12.02
CA LEU A 691 0.27 21.29 -11.99
C LEU A 691 -0.83 22.05 -12.73
N ASP A 692 -1.80 21.37 -13.35
CA ASP A 692 -2.98 21.92 -14.06
C ASP A 692 -4.14 20.89 -13.97
N SER A 693 -4.66 20.67 -12.75
CA SER A 693 -5.56 19.55 -12.38
C SER A 693 -6.84 19.41 -13.22
N ASP A 694 -7.21 20.38 -14.05
CA ASP A 694 -8.38 20.32 -14.93
C ASP A 694 -8.12 20.53 -16.44
N ASP A 695 -6.84 20.61 -16.86
CA ASP A 695 -6.37 20.72 -18.25
C ASP A 695 -6.98 21.93 -19.00
N ASP A 696 -6.97 23.13 -18.37
CA ASP A 696 -7.40 24.39 -19.01
C ASP A 696 -6.24 25.25 -19.56
N GLY A 697 -5.01 24.96 -19.15
CA GLY A 697 -3.80 25.70 -19.52
C GLY A 697 -3.48 26.82 -18.52
N CYS A 698 -3.83 26.64 -17.26
CA CYS A 698 -3.57 27.57 -16.17
C CYS A 698 -3.27 26.85 -14.87
N GLY A 699 -1.98 26.76 -14.54
CA GLY A 699 -1.57 25.93 -13.42
C GLY A 699 -2.08 26.34 -12.04
N ASP A 700 -2.20 25.33 -11.18
CA ASP A 700 -3.05 25.35 -9.99
C ASP A 700 -2.65 26.41 -8.97
N ALA A 701 -1.35 26.74 -8.90
CA ALA A 701 -0.82 27.83 -8.08
C ALA A 701 -1.48 29.18 -8.41
N ILE A 702 -1.76 29.44 -9.69
CA ILE A 702 -2.41 30.67 -10.17
C ILE A 702 -3.92 30.63 -9.90
N GLU A 703 -4.55 29.47 -10.09
CA GLU A 703 -5.98 29.20 -9.83
C GLU A 703 -6.35 29.33 -8.34
N ALA A 704 -5.49 28.84 -7.45
CA ALA A 704 -5.56 29.05 -6.02
C ALA A 704 -5.43 30.54 -5.64
N GLY A 705 -4.78 31.34 -6.50
CA GLY A 705 -4.58 32.77 -6.34
C GLY A 705 -3.23 33.16 -5.73
N HIS A 706 -2.18 32.38 -6.00
CA HIS A 706 -0.80 32.68 -5.67
C HIS A 706 -0.10 33.44 -6.84
N GLU A 707 1.22 33.59 -6.79
CA GLU A 707 2.00 34.28 -7.83
C GLU A 707 3.04 33.28 -8.37
N ASP A 708 2.90 32.77 -9.59
CA ASP A 708 4.04 32.29 -10.40
C ASP A 708 4.68 33.53 -11.08
N ALA A 709 5.98 33.70 -10.93
CA ALA A 709 6.72 34.88 -11.42
C ALA A 709 7.82 34.58 -12.46
N ASP A 710 8.12 33.31 -12.74
CA ASP A 710 9.07 32.87 -13.78
C ASP A 710 8.50 31.88 -14.80
N GLY A 711 7.27 31.39 -14.61
CA GLY A 711 6.51 30.60 -15.58
C GLY A 711 6.84 29.11 -15.52
N ASP A 712 7.06 28.56 -14.33
CA ASP A 712 7.35 27.13 -14.11
C ASP A 712 6.22 26.36 -13.38
N LEU A 713 5.04 26.98 -13.22
CA LEU A 713 3.83 26.45 -12.59
C LEU A 713 3.90 26.23 -11.06
N TYR A 714 5.09 26.13 -10.47
CA TYR A 714 5.31 26.01 -9.03
C TYR A 714 5.01 27.32 -8.26
N LEU A 715 4.87 27.21 -6.94
CA LEU A 715 4.65 28.36 -6.06
C LEU A 715 5.83 29.35 -6.02
N GLY A 716 5.65 30.53 -6.62
CA GLY A 716 6.46 31.72 -6.35
C GLY A 716 7.56 31.97 -7.37
N SER A 717 8.73 31.40 -7.12
CA SER A 717 9.85 31.42 -8.08
C SER A 717 10.94 30.40 -7.77
N SER A 718 11.54 29.84 -8.82
CA SER A 718 12.57 28.81 -8.72
C SER A 718 13.97 29.32 -8.32
N PRO A 719 14.77 28.51 -7.58
CA PRO A 719 14.38 27.27 -6.91
C PRO A 719 13.62 27.55 -5.61
N ILE A 720 12.54 26.79 -5.41
CA ILE A 720 11.75 26.74 -4.17
C ILE A 720 12.58 26.24 -2.97
N SER A 721 12.01 26.32 -1.77
CA SER A 721 12.58 25.73 -0.57
C SER A 721 11.52 25.48 0.49
N VAL A 722 11.41 24.24 0.95
CA VAL A 722 10.37 23.77 1.88
C VAL A 722 10.83 23.73 3.34
N ASP A 723 9.99 23.21 4.25
CA ASP A 723 10.37 22.96 5.65
C ASP A 723 10.81 21.52 6.00
N ALA A 724 9.92 20.69 6.51
CA ALA A 724 10.14 19.30 6.89
C ALA A 724 8.87 18.45 6.78
N ASP A 725 7.72 19.11 6.60
CA ASP A 725 6.41 18.53 6.29
C ASP A 725 6.01 18.99 4.84
N GLY A 726 6.99 19.10 3.93
CA GLY A 726 6.80 19.47 2.51
C GLY A 726 6.55 20.94 2.15
N LEU A 727 6.09 21.77 3.08
CA LEU A 727 5.54 23.08 2.71
C LEU A 727 6.57 24.16 2.32
N VAL A 728 6.39 24.79 1.15
CA VAL A 728 7.11 25.95 0.59
C VAL A 728 7.21 27.12 1.58
N LEU A 729 8.44 27.58 1.81
CA LEU A 729 8.75 28.68 2.71
C LEU A 729 8.89 30.05 2.01
N ASP A 730 8.46 31.09 2.74
CA ASP A 730 8.62 32.52 2.44
C ASP A 730 8.01 33.05 1.10
N GLN A 731 7.48 32.19 0.22
CA GLN A 731 6.77 32.59 -1.02
C GLN A 731 5.34 33.09 -0.76
N GLY A 732 4.56 32.39 0.08
CA GLY A 732 3.27 32.87 0.59
C GLY A 732 2.00 32.09 0.23
N GLY A 733 2.13 30.81 -0.16
CA GLY A 733 1.01 29.89 -0.47
C GLY A 733 0.11 29.52 0.70
N TYR A 734 -0.60 28.40 0.58
CA TYR A 734 -1.48 27.80 1.60
C TYR A 734 -2.57 28.74 2.11
N SER A 735 -3.03 29.64 1.24
CA SER A 735 -4.08 30.61 1.56
C SER A 735 -5.05 30.89 0.41
N GLY A 736 -4.97 30.07 -0.65
CA GLY A 736 -5.82 30.09 -1.83
C GLY A 736 -7.14 29.33 -1.68
N SER A 737 -7.59 28.69 -2.77
CA SER A 737 -8.93 28.09 -2.89
C SER A 737 -9.02 27.07 -4.02
N SER A 738 -9.00 25.77 -3.72
CA SER A 738 -9.19 24.67 -4.70
C SER A 738 -10.60 24.57 -5.30
N ASP A 739 -11.53 25.47 -4.94
CA ASP A 739 -12.84 25.64 -5.60
C ASP A 739 -12.73 26.08 -7.10
N SER A 740 -11.53 26.47 -7.59
CA SER A 740 -11.26 26.82 -9.00
C SER A 740 -10.66 25.63 -9.76
N VAL A 741 -9.39 25.30 -9.48
CA VAL A 741 -8.49 24.15 -9.79
C VAL A 741 -9.09 22.84 -10.33
N VAL A 742 -10.33 22.52 -9.96
CA VAL A 742 -11.01 21.26 -10.29
C VAL A 742 -12.24 21.48 -11.18
N THR A 743 -12.34 22.65 -11.84
CA THR A 743 -13.46 23.10 -12.68
C THR A 743 -13.05 24.13 -13.77
N PRO A 744 -12.83 23.70 -15.05
CA PRO A 744 -12.14 24.51 -16.05
C PRO A 744 -12.70 25.92 -16.27
N ASN A 745 -11.80 26.90 -16.44
CA ASN A 745 -12.10 28.32 -16.37
C ASN A 745 -13.25 28.75 -17.28
N GLY A 746 -14.05 29.69 -16.76
CA GLY A 746 -15.24 30.24 -17.40
C GLY A 746 -15.01 31.18 -18.59
N VAL A 747 -14.18 30.78 -19.56
CA VAL A 747 -13.78 31.47 -20.79
C VAL A 747 -12.84 32.67 -20.57
N ALA A 748 -11.65 32.59 -21.17
CA ALA A 748 -10.63 33.65 -21.20
C ALA A 748 -11.16 35.00 -21.73
N VAL A 749 -10.46 36.08 -21.38
CA VAL A 749 -10.82 37.44 -21.80
C VAL A 749 -10.36 37.70 -23.25
N THR A 750 -11.15 37.28 -24.24
CA THR A 750 -10.77 37.42 -25.66
C THR A 750 -11.19 38.76 -26.26
N ILE A 751 -10.26 39.49 -26.89
CA ILE A 751 -10.60 40.59 -27.82
C ILE A 751 -11.04 39.94 -29.16
N ASN A 752 -12.34 39.95 -29.45
CA ASN A 752 -12.86 39.37 -30.70
C ASN A 752 -12.78 40.34 -31.91
N SER A 753 -12.50 41.63 -31.67
CA SER A 753 -12.12 42.59 -32.70
C SER A 753 -11.54 43.85 -32.06
N SER A 754 -10.32 44.21 -32.44
CA SER A 754 -9.69 45.50 -32.11
C SER A 754 -10.39 46.68 -32.82
N PRO A 755 -10.10 47.93 -32.44
CA PRO A 755 -10.75 49.09 -33.05
C PRO A 755 -10.09 49.43 -34.39
N ASN A 756 -10.88 49.80 -35.39
CA ASN A 756 -10.37 50.27 -36.68
C ASN A 756 -9.95 51.74 -36.65
N ASP A 757 -8.98 52.07 -37.50
CA ASP A 757 -8.48 53.41 -37.75
C ASP A 757 -9.55 54.40 -38.24
N GLN A 758 -9.33 55.68 -37.95
CA GLN A 758 -10.33 56.72 -38.09
C GLN A 758 -9.81 57.94 -38.88
N GLN A 759 -9.74 57.81 -40.20
CA GLN A 759 -9.51 58.97 -41.08
C GLN A 759 -10.77 59.85 -41.18
N ILE A 760 -10.69 61.09 -40.67
CA ILE A 760 -11.83 62.02 -40.62
C ILE A 760 -11.48 63.43 -41.11
N PRO A 761 -12.42 64.18 -41.73
CA PRO A 761 -12.18 65.59 -42.07
C PRO A 761 -12.06 66.46 -40.81
N ILE A 762 -11.32 67.56 -40.89
CA ILE A 762 -11.11 68.51 -39.78
C ILE A 762 -12.44 68.95 -39.12
N ALA A 763 -12.55 68.77 -37.80
CA ALA A 763 -13.76 68.97 -36.99
C ALA A 763 -14.91 67.96 -37.25
N GLY A 764 -14.57 66.79 -37.79
CA GLY A 764 -15.44 65.60 -37.81
C GLY A 764 -15.61 64.95 -36.43
N ASN A 765 -16.14 63.73 -36.45
CA ASN A 765 -16.31 62.85 -35.30
C ASN A 765 -15.75 61.48 -35.68
N ALA A 766 -15.12 60.78 -34.74
CA ALA A 766 -14.64 59.40 -34.88
C ALA A 766 -15.32 58.50 -33.83
N ILE A 767 -15.39 57.20 -34.08
CA ILE A 767 -15.86 56.20 -33.11
C ILE A 767 -14.90 55.00 -33.21
N PHE A 768 -14.28 54.67 -32.09
CA PHE A 768 -13.52 53.43 -31.93
C PHE A 768 -14.41 52.44 -31.17
N SER A 769 -14.57 51.23 -31.68
CA SER A 769 -15.41 50.19 -31.07
C SER A 769 -14.65 48.87 -31.05
N VAL A 770 -14.66 48.18 -29.91
CA VAL A 770 -13.97 46.90 -29.67
C VAL A 770 -15.00 45.86 -29.28
N ASN A 771 -14.84 44.63 -29.77
CA ASN A 771 -15.65 43.50 -29.34
C ASN A 771 -14.84 42.62 -28.38
N VAL A 772 -15.40 42.26 -27.23
CA VAL A 772 -14.68 41.50 -26.18
C VAL A 772 -15.59 40.47 -25.51
N SER A 773 -15.05 39.29 -25.29
CA SER A 773 -15.68 38.12 -24.65
C SER A 773 -15.12 37.93 -23.24
N GLY A 774 -15.90 37.28 -22.36
CA GLY A 774 -15.49 36.96 -20.99
C GLY A 774 -16.52 37.31 -19.90
N SER A 775 -16.21 36.86 -18.69
CA SER A 775 -16.92 37.11 -17.42
C SER A 775 -16.57 38.49 -16.82
N ALA A 776 -17.42 39.01 -15.91
CA ALA A 776 -17.26 40.25 -15.11
C ALA A 776 -16.74 41.58 -15.74
N LEU A 777 -16.52 41.64 -17.06
CA LEU A 777 -15.62 42.60 -17.71
C LEU A 777 -15.77 44.07 -17.29
N SER A 778 -14.66 44.63 -16.82
CA SER A 778 -14.40 46.06 -16.74
C SER A 778 -13.58 46.53 -17.95
N HIS A 779 -13.69 47.80 -18.29
CA HIS A 779 -13.19 48.36 -19.55
C HIS A 779 -12.58 49.74 -19.30
N VAL A 780 -11.39 50.02 -19.84
CA VAL A 780 -10.72 51.33 -19.77
C VAL A 780 -10.06 51.65 -21.10
N TRP A 781 -10.47 52.76 -21.73
CA TRP A 781 -9.78 53.26 -22.93
C TRP A 781 -8.49 53.99 -22.55
N GLU A 782 -7.44 53.77 -23.34
CA GLU A 782 -6.18 54.50 -23.28
C GLU A 782 -5.91 55.27 -24.58
N VAL A 783 -5.12 56.34 -24.48
CA VAL A 783 -4.62 57.12 -25.63
C VAL A 783 -3.10 57.26 -25.55
N SER A 784 -2.42 57.07 -26.68
CA SER A 784 -1.03 57.51 -26.90
C SER A 784 -1.02 58.79 -27.72
N THR A 785 0.01 59.62 -27.52
CA THR A 785 0.26 60.85 -28.28
C THR A 785 1.71 60.89 -28.81
N ASP A 786 2.35 59.72 -28.85
CA ASP A 786 3.78 59.51 -29.10
C ASP A 786 4.06 58.14 -29.75
N SER A 787 3.17 57.68 -30.64
CA SER A 787 3.27 56.42 -31.42
C SER A 787 3.59 55.21 -30.53
N GLY A 788 2.58 54.71 -29.83
CA GLY A 788 2.63 53.55 -28.91
C GLY A 788 3.47 53.73 -27.64
N SER A 789 4.38 54.70 -27.62
CA SER A 789 5.48 54.77 -26.64
C SER A 789 5.03 55.02 -25.20
N THR A 790 3.99 55.84 -24.98
CA THR A 790 3.34 55.96 -23.67
C THR A 790 1.82 56.04 -23.76
N TRP A 791 1.17 55.28 -22.89
CA TRP A 791 -0.29 55.22 -22.78
C TRP A 791 -0.83 56.04 -21.61
N SER A 792 -2.04 56.57 -21.76
CA SER A 792 -2.71 57.36 -20.73
C SER A 792 -4.23 57.12 -20.76
N GLN A 793 -4.80 56.78 -19.60
CA GLN A 793 -6.25 56.54 -19.47
C GLN A 793 -7.09 57.74 -19.93
N VAL A 794 -8.02 57.47 -20.85
CA VAL A 794 -9.03 58.42 -21.34
C VAL A 794 -10.07 58.65 -20.24
N SER A 795 -10.70 59.83 -20.23
CA SER A 795 -11.81 60.10 -19.31
C SER A 795 -12.87 60.99 -19.97
N ASP A 796 -14.15 60.69 -19.71
CA ASP A 796 -15.30 61.36 -20.31
C ASP A 796 -15.24 62.90 -20.15
N GLY A 797 -15.03 63.60 -21.25
CA GLY A 797 -14.84 65.05 -21.26
C GLY A 797 -14.06 65.56 -22.47
N GLY A 798 -14.18 66.87 -22.73
CA GLY A 798 -13.53 67.49 -23.88
C GLY A 798 -14.17 67.02 -25.19
N ILE A 799 -13.47 66.17 -25.93
CA ILE A 799 -13.96 65.50 -27.14
C ILE A 799 -14.49 64.08 -26.87
N TYR A 800 -14.07 63.45 -25.77
CA TYR A 800 -14.29 62.03 -25.47
C TYR A 800 -15.61 61.77 -24.73
N ALA A 801 -16.30 60.69 -25.10
CA ALA A 801 -17.35 60.06 -24.31
C ALA A 801 -17.43 58.54 -24.61
N GLY A 802 -17.47 57.72 -23.56
CA GLY A 802 -17.44 56.25 -23.65
C GLY A 802 -16.16 55.61 -23.08
N ALA A 803 -15.39 56.35 -22.28
CA ALA A 803 -14.04 55.93 -21.86
C ALA A 803 -13.97 54.66 -20.97
N ASN A 804 -15.12 54.12 -20.53
CA ASN A 804 -15.23 52.87 -19.76
C ASN A 804 -16.31 51.94 -20.34
N THR A 805 -16.45 51.93 -21.67
CA THR A 805 -17.35 51.07 -22.45
C THR A 805 -16.64 50.55 -23.68
N THR A 806 -17.16 49.50 -24.32
CA THR A 806 -16.62 48.94 -25.57
C THR A 806 -16.57 49.90 -26.76
N GLU A 807 -17.27 51.04 -26.70
CA GLU A 807 -17.20 52.11 -27.71
C GLU A 807 -16.67 53.42 -27.08
N LEU A 808 -15.66 54.03 -27.71
CA LEU A 808 -15.16 55.38 -27.43
C LEU A 808 -15.52 56.32 -28.57
N SER A 809 -16.35 57.32 -28.29
CA SER A 809 -16.76 58.34 -29.26
C SER A 809 -15.99 59.66 -29.09
N LEU A 810 -15.50 60.21 -30.21
CA LEU A 810 -14.81 61.50 -30.29
C LEU A 810 -15.63 62.50 -31.08
N SER A 811 -15.86 63.70 -30.55
CA SER A 811 -16.76 64.71 -31.15
C SER A 811 -16.13 66.08 -31.39
N ASN A 812 -16.24 66.59 -32.63
CA ASN A 812 -15.67 67.86 -33.11
C ASN A 812 -14.12 67.89 -33.02
N VAL A 813 -13.48 66.82 -33.51
CA VAL A 813 -12.04 66.56 -33.38
C VAL A 813 -11.20 67.66 -34.04
N PRO A 814 -10.32 68.37 -33.30
CA PRO A 814 -9.35 69.28 -33.91
C PRO A 814 -8.18 68.50 -34.52
N VAL A 815 -7.57 69.06 -35.58
CA VAL A 815 -6.36 68.52 -36.25
C VAL A 815 -5.11 68.41 -35.34
N THR A 816 -5.20 68.80 -34.06
CA THR A 816 -4.16 68.61 -33.05
C THR A 816 -4.15 67.23 -32.40
N GLU A 817 -5.21 66.44 -32.61
CA GLU A 817 -5.29 65.05 -32.16
C GLU A 817 -4.97 64.05 -33.29
N SER A 818 -4.54 64.56 -34.45
CA SER A 818 -4.12 63.71 -35.58
C SER A 818 -2.80 63.01 -35.24
N GLY A 819 -2.73 61.69 -35.41
CA GLY A 819 -1.60 60.87 -34.97
C GLY A 819 -1.65 60.46 -33.49
N ASN A 820 -2.80 60.64 -32.82
CA ASN A 820 -3.07 59.95 -31.55
C ASN A 820 -3.56 58.53 -31.84
N GLN A 821 -3.13 57.54 -31.07
CA GLN A 821 -3.63 56.15 -31.11
C GLN A 821 -4.52 55.85 -29.90
N TYR A 822 -5.51 54.95 -30.06
CA TYR A 822 -6.51 54.61 -29.04
C TYR A 822 -6.73 53.10 -28.93
N ARG A 823 -6.63 52.55 -27.72
CA ARG A 823 -6.87 51.12 -27.44
C ARG A 823 -7.77 50.90 -26.23
N LEU A 824 -8.37 49.73 -26.14
CA LEU A 824 -9.17 49.30 -25.00
C LEU A 824 -8.43 48.26 -24.16
N VAL A 825 -8.28 48.54 -22.86
CA VAL A 825 -7.92 47.54 -21.86
C VAL A 825 -9.21 46.96 -21.29
N ALA A 826 -9.43 45.66 -21.47
CA ALA A 826 -10.44 44.87 -20.79
C ALA A 826 -9.81 44.18 -19.57
N THR A 827 -10.59 44.02 -18.50
CA THR A 827 -10.12 43.34 -17.28
C THR A 827 -11.26 42.61 -16.60
N SER A 828 -11.12 41.29 -16.44
CA SER A 828 -12.00 40.45 -15.61
C SER A 828 -11.58 40.51 -14.13
N ALA A 829 -12.46 40.02 -13.27
CA ALA A 829 -12.15 39.70 -11.87
C ALA A 829 -12.60 38.26 -11.51
N ASP A 830 -12.98 37.49 -12.53
CA ASP A 830 -13.56 36.14 -12.49
C ASP A 830 -12.69 35.15 -13.32
N ASN A 831 -11.43 35.48 -13.60
CA ASN A 831 -10.38 34.65 -14.23
C ASN A 831 -9.03 35.20 -13.72
N LEU A 832 -8.12 34.33 -13.26
CA LEU A 832 -6.88 34.71 -12.58
C LEU A 832 -5.65 34.66 -13.48
N CYS A 833 -5.69 33.77 -14.48
CA CYS A 833 -4.63 33.43 -15.43
C CYS A 833 -4.39 34.53 -16.47
N GLN A 834 -5.47 34.96 -17.14
CA GLN A 834 -5.47 36.03 -18.13
C GLN A 834 -6.51 37.11 -17.75
N PRO A 835 -6.31 37.80 -16.60
CA PRO A 835 -7.28 38.74 -16.05
C PRO A 835 -7.40 40.01 -16.90
N ILE A 836 -6.45 40.28 -17.79
CA ILE A 836 -6.35 41.49 -18.60
C ILE A 836 -6.14 41.12 -20.06
N ALA A 837 -6.96 41.67 -20.94
CA ALA A 837 -6.70 41.69 -22.38
C ALA A 837 -6.64 43.12 -22.89
N VAL A 838 -5.77 43.38 -23.85
CA VAL A 838 -5.53 44.70 -24.42
C VAL A 838 -5.78 44.61 -25.91
N SER A 839 -6.68 45.43 -26.45
CA SER A 839 -6.83 45.53 -27.90
C SER A 839 -5.62 46.23 -28.52
N ASP A 840 -5.46 46.01 -29.82
CA ASP A 840 -4.59 46.84 -30.65
C ASP A 840 -5.09 48.29 -30.67
N SER A 841 -4.27 49.19 -31.23
CA SER A 841 -4.50 50.62 -31.10
C SER A 841 -4.76 51.33 -32.43
N ALA A 842 -5.97 51.86 -32.57
CA ALA A 842 -6.39 52.58 -33.76
C ALA A 842 -5.84 54.01 -33.82
N ILE A 843 -5.30 54.47 -34.96
CA ILE A 843 -4.91 55.87 -35.17
C ILE A 843 -6.10 56.77 -35.56
N LEU A 844 -5.90 58.05 -35.32
CA LEU A 844 -6.81 59.12 -35.69
C LEU A 844 -6.14 60.03 -36.72
N ILE A 845 -6.56 59.97 -37.99
CA ILE A 845 -6.00 60.80 -39.07
C ILE A 845 -6.97 61.93 -39.41
N VAL A 846 -6.48 63.17 -39.56
CA VAL A 846 -7.34 64.35 -39.75
C VAL A 846 -6.94 65.21 -40.96
N GLY A 847 -7.25 64.74 -42.18
CA GLY A 847 -6.73 65.25 -43.46
C GLY A 847 -7.75 65.67 -44.55
N GLU A 848 -7.29 65.71 -45.81
CA GLU A 848 -8.07 65.77 -47.06
C GLU A 848 -7.48 64.72 -48.04
N VAL A 849 -8.32 63.91 -48.68
CA VAL A 849 -7.96 62.64 -49.37
C VAL A 849 -7.58 62.81 -50.86
N SER A 850 -6.81 61.86 -51.38
CA SER A 850 -6.53 61.58 -52.80
C SER A 850 -7.31 60.31 -53.22
N PRO A 851 -7.40 59.91 -54.50
CA PRO A 851 -7.69 58.52 -54.85
C PRO A 851 -6.41 57.70 -54.78
N ASP A 852 -6.59 56.46 -54.41
CA ASP A 852 -5.55 55.48 -54.08
C ASP A 852 -5.54 54.41 -55.20
N VAL A 853 -4.39 53.75 -55.39
CA VAL A 853 -4.29 52.47 -56.11
C VAL A 853 -4.60 51.37 -55.07
N LEU A 854 -5.10 50.22 -55.50
CA LEU A 854 -5.51 49.13 -54.59
C LEU A 854 -4.69 47.85 -54.73
N ASP A 855 -3.92 47.75 -55.80
CA ASP A 855 -3.16 46.60 -56.29
C ASP A 855 -2.14 47.24 -57.27
N SER A 856 -0.83 46.98 -57.11
CA SER A 856 0.25 47.86 -57.61
C SER A 856 1.18 47.22 -58.64
N ASP A 857 1.51 45.95 -58.43
CA ASP A 857 2.13 44.96 -59.32
C ASP A 857 1.12 44.46 -60.37
N GLY A 858 -0.07 44.03 -59.93
CA GLY A 858 -1.12 43.41 -60.73
C GLY A 858 -1.50 41.99 -60.29
N ASP A 859 -0.95 41.48 -59.18
CA ASP A 859 -1.04 40.08 -58.75
C ASP A 859 -2.48 39.63 -58.45
N GLY A 860 -3.33 40.52 -57.94
CA GLY A 860 -4.72 40.25 -57.59
C GLY A 860 -5.00 40.10 -56.09
N ILE A 861 -3.99 40.08 -55.23
CA ILE A 861 -4.09 40.51 -53.82
C ILE A 861 -4.26 42.06 -53.85
N THR A 862 -3.89 42.84 -52.83
CA THR A 862 -4.23 44.29 -52.78
C THR A 862 -3.38 45.02 -51.75
N ASP A 863 -2.55 46.01 -52.13
CA ASP A 863 -1.41 46.60 -51.38
C ASP A 863 -1.51 46.55 -49.82
N SER A 864 -2.70 46.85 -49.30
CA SER A 864 -3.11 46.80 -47.89
C SER A 864 -3.27 45.40 -47.24
N PHE A 865 -2.94 44.31 -47.93
CA PHE A 865 -2.98 42.94 -47.40
C PHE A 865 -1.56 42.36 -47.30
N GLU A 866 -0.73 42.55 -48.33
CA GLU A 866 0.72 42.32 -48.32
C GLU A 866 1.41 43.23 -47.28
N ASP A 867 0.89 44.45 -47.03
CA ASP A 867 1.27 45.27 -45.89
C ASP A 867 0.76 44.66 -44.57
N LEU A 868 1.58 43.78 -43.97
CA LEU A 868 1.50 43.31 -42.58
C LEU A 868 1.53 44.46 -41.55
N ASN A 869 1.73 45.71 -41.99
CA ASN A 869 1.50 46.94 -41.24
C ASN A 869 2.36 47.02 -39.97
N LEU A 870 3.60 46.52 -40.08
CA LEU A 870 4.53 46.32 -38.97
C LEU A 870 4.96 47.64 -38.28
N ASP A 871 4.72 48.80 -38.90
CA ASP A 871 4.94 50.13 -38.33
C ASP A 871 3.65 50.89 -37.92
N GLY A 872 2.48 50.40 -38.37
CA GLY A 872 1.16 50.82 -37.91
C GLY A 872 0.64 52.14 -38.50
N ASP A 873 0.80 52.36 -39.81
CA ASP A 873 0.30 53.56 -40.52
C ASP A 873 -0.66 53.32 -41.71
N ASP A 874 -1.10 52.06 -41.93
CA ASP A 874 -2.08 51.62 -42.95
C ASP A 874 -1.73 52.11 -44.37
N ASN A 875 -0.45 52.08 -44.75
CA ASN A 875 0.04 52.65 -46.01
C ASN A 875 1.31 51.92 -46.52
N PRO A 876 1.17 50.88 -47.36
CA PRO A 876 2.28 50.09 -47.95
C PRO A 876 3.45 50.92 -48.49
N ALA A 877 3.17 52.09 -49.08
CA ALA A 877 4.21 53.02 -49.55
C ALA A 877 5.11 53.64 -48.42
N THR A 878 4.97 53.26 -47.15
CA THR A 878 5.85 53.64 -46.03
C THR A 878 6.21 52.47 -45.12
N ASN A 879 7.46 52.00 -45.23
CA ASN A 879 7.96 50.84 -44.48
C ASN A 879 7.11 49.57 -44.72
N PRO A 880 6.93 49.18 -46.00
CA PRO A 880 6.22 47.94 -46.36
C PRO A 880 6.92 46.71 -45.76
N THR A 881 6.18 45.60 -45.75
CA THR A 881 6.73 44.24 -45.70
C THR A 881 7.68 44.01 -46.89
N ASN A 882 8.62 43.08 -46.70
CA ASN A 882 9.63 42.61 -47.66
C ASN A 882 10.10 41.29 -47.06
N SER A 883 9.37 40.22 -47.37
CA SER A 883 9.38 38.98 -46.58
C SER A 883 10.65 38.15 -46.82
N ASP A 884 11.07 38.02 -48.08
CA ASP A 884 12.33 37.38 -48.50
C ASP A 884 13.63 38.14 -48.09
N ASN A 885 13.55 39.48 -48.00
CA ASN A 885 14.59 40.50 -47.73
C ASN A 885 15.50 40.96 -48.93
N ASP A 886 14.96 41.15 -50.15
CA ASP A 886 15.69 41.61 -51.36
C ASP A 886 15.78 43.17 -51.64
N GLU A 887 15.44 43.65 -52.87
CA GLU A 887 15.18 45.04 -53.26
C GLU A 887 13.68 45.36 -53.62
N TYR A 888 12.74 44.40 -53.67
CA TYR A 888 11.29 44.54 -53.97
C TYR A 888 10.38 44.20 -52.76
N PRO A 889 9.61 45.16 -52.20
CA PRO A 889 8.74 44.89 -51.06
C PRO A 889 7.37 44.35 -51.49
N ASP A 890 6.91 43.24 -50.90
CA ASP A 890 5.73 42.38 -51.20
C ASP A 890 4.67 43.01 -52.14
N TYR A 891 4.07 44.16 -51.79
CA TYR A 891 3.12 44.94 -52.63
C TYR A 891 3.67 45.52 -53.98
N LEU A 892 4.81 45.03 -54.44
CA LEU A 892 5.50 45.34 -55.69
C LEU A 892 6.31 44.14 -56.22
N ASP A 893 6.17 42.98 -55.60
CA ASP A 893 6.75 41.70 -56.02
C ASP A 893 5.65 40.82 -56.65
N ILE A 894 6.02 39.68 -57.20
CA ILE A 894 5.11 38.63 -57.67
C ILE A 894 5.56 37.23 -57.23
N ASP A 895 6.61 37.12 -56.41
CA ASP A 895 7.23 35.90 -55.84
C ASP A 895 7.75 36.26 -54.42
N SER A 896 6.82 36.57 -53.51
CA SER A 896 7.04 37.36 -52.28
C SER A 896 7.95 36.72 -51.21
N ASP A 897 8.18 35.41 -51.26
CA ASP A 897 9.16 34.70 -50.42
C ASP A 897 10.35 34.10 -51.20
N ASN A 898 10.29 34.16 -52.54
CA ASN A 898 11.31 33.72 -53.50
C ASN A 898 11.52 32.19 -53.61
N ASP A 899 10.45 31.42 -53.42
CA ASP A 899 10.42 29.98 -53.75
C ASP A 899 10.53 29.73 -55.27
N GLY A 900 9.82 30.52 -56.10
CA GLY A 900 9.72 30.36 -57.55
C GLY A 900 8.32 30.04 -58.12
N ILE A 901 7.24 30.22 -57.35
CA ILE A 901 5.83 30.13 -57.75
C ILE A 901 5.22 31.55 -57.57
N PRO A 902 4.44 32.10 -58.53
CA PRO A 902 3.96 33.47 -58.38
C PRO A 902 2.76 33.63 -57.44
N ASP A 903 2.74 34.69 -56.61
CA ASP A 903 1.73 35.00 -55.58
C ASP A 903 0.27 34.77 -56.03
N ASN A 904 -0.05 35.12 -57.29
CA ASN A 904 -1.36 34.91 -57.91
C ASN A 904 -1.85 33.44 -57.90
N VAL A 905 -0.92 32.51 -58.09
CA VAL A 905 -1.11 31.06 -58.16
C VAL A 905 -1.36 30.47 -56.77
N GLU A 906 -0.72 31.05 -55.76
CA GLU A 906 -0.66 30.53 -54.40
C GLU A 906 -1.79 31.08 -53.55
N ALA A 907 -2.13 32.36 -53.73
CA ALA A 907 -3.32 33.00 -53.17
C ALA A 907 -4.67 32.38 -53.62
N GLN A 908 -4.63 31.27 -54.37
CA GLN A 908 -5.78 30.53 -54.90
C GLN A 908 -5.56 29.00 -54.82
N THR A 909 -6.53 28.27 -54.28
CA THR A 909 -6.52 26.78 -54.27
C THR A 909 -6.49 26.23 -55.70
N THR A 910 -5.71 25.18 -55.96
CA THR A 910 -5.53 24.59 -57.30
C THR A 910 -6.87 24.30 -58.00
N SER A 911 -7.83 23.71 -57.28
CA SER A 911 -9.09 23.21 -57.86
C SER A 911 -10.10 24.27 -58.34
N ASP A 912 -10.04 25.51 -57.82
CA ASP A 912 -10.94 26.63 -58.17
C ASP A 912 -10.19 27.84 -58.80
N TYR A 913 -8.90 27.69 -59.13
CA TYR A 913 -7.97 28.71 -59.67
C TYR A 913 -8.52 29.55 -60.84
N ILE A 914 -8.20 30.86 -60.83
CA ILE A 914 -8.63 31.85 -61.84
C ILE A 914 -7.43 32.66 -62.38
N PRO A 915 -7.03 32.47 -63.66
CA PRO A 915 -6.00 33.30 -64.29
C PRO A 915 -6.50 34.71 -64.66
N PRO A 916 -5.61 35.72 -64.71
CA PRO A 916 -5.95 37.14 -64.84
C PRO A 916 -6.65 37.46 -66.17
N SER A 917 -7.66 38.33 -66.16
CA SER A 917 -8.42 38.66 -67.38
C SER A 917 -7.75 39.69 -68.29
N ASN A 918 -6.63 40.25 -67.81
CA ASN A 918 -5.79 41.28 -68.43
C ASN A 918 -6.58 42.59 -68.70
N ARG A 919 -7.40 43.02 -67.71
CA ARG A 919 -8.28 44.20 -67.74
C ARG A 919 -8.64 44.72 -66.34
N ASP A 920 -8.52 46.03 -66.20
CA ASP A 920 -9.26 46.86 -65.25
C ASP A 920 -10.19 47.82 -66.05
N GLU A 921 -11.53 47.80 -65.85
CA GLU A 921 -12.46 48.80 -66.44
C GLU A 921 -12.58 50.12 -65.62
N ASN A 922 -12.03 50.20 -64.40
CA ASN A 922 -12.22 51.31 -63.45
C ASN A 922 -11.00 52.20 -63.12
N ASP A 923 -9.79 51.83 -63.57
CA ASP A 923 -8.48 52.49 -63.34
C ASP A 923 -8.07 52.48 -61.82
N ASN A 924 -8.20 51.34 -61.12
CA ASN A 924 -7.80 51.12 -59.70
C ASN A 924 -6.55 50.26 -59.47
N GLY A 925 -6.13 49.43 -60.44
CA GLY A 925 -5.07 48.42 -60.29
C GLY A 925 -5.62 47.03 -60.60
N LEU A 926 -6.40 46.52 -59.66
CA LEU A 926 -7.03 45.19 -59.61
C LEU A 926 -7.77 44.74 -60.87
N ASP A 927 -7.52 43.49 -61.30
CA ASP A 927 -8.15 42.91 -62.49
C ASP A 927 -9.65 42.58 -62.32
N ASP A 928 -10.43 42.84 -63.38
CA ASP A 928 -11.83 42.45 -63.61
C ASP A 928 -12.13 40.96 -63.29
N ALA A 929 -11.10 40.09 -63.21
CA ALA A 929 -11.18 38.68 -62.79
C ALA A 929 -11.52 38.51 -61.31
N TYR A 930 -10.85 39.28 -60.44
CA TYR A 930 -10.88 39.14 -58.99
C TYR A 930 -11.93 40.08 -58.36
N GLU A 931 -12.26 41.20 -59.02
CA GLU A 931 -13.19 42.22 -58.51
C GLU A 931 -14.59 41.69 -58.10
N ASN A 932 -14.90 41.76 -56.80
CA ASN A 932 -16.26 41.64 -56.28
C ASN A 932 -16.84 43.00 -55.83
N ASP A 933 -17.74 43.58 -56.62
CA ASP A 933 -18.29 44.94 -56.46
C ASP A 933 -17.24 46.10 -56.50
N GLY A 934 -15.96 45.80 -56.77
CA GLY A 934 -14.93 46.74 -57.25
C GLY A 934 -13.95 47.33 -56.23
N MET A 935 -13.72 46.64 -55.11
CA MET A 935 -12.79 47.03 -54.02
C MET A 935 -12.36 45.81 -53.17
N GLN A 936 -12.25 44.63 -53.77
CA GLN A 936 -11.87 43.38 -53.11
C GLN A 936 -11.24 42.47 -54.17
N GLY A 937 -9.97 42.13 -53.98
CA GLY A 937 -9.25 41.13 -54.77
C GLY A 937 -9.38 39.73 -54.17
N LEU A 938 -8.30 38.96 -54.30
CA LEU A 938 -8.11 37.66 -53.70
C LEU A 938 -8.17 37.73 -52.16
N ILE A 939 -8.29 36.55 -51.56
CA ILE A 939 -7.98 36.32 -50.15
C ILE A 939 -7.05 35.12 -50.20
N PRO A 940 -5.73 35.30 -49.98
CA PRO A 940 -4.78 34.22 -50.01
C PRO A 940 -5.22 33.00 -49.21
N VAL A 941 -4.85 31.83 -49.74
CA VAL A 941 -5.00 30.56 -49.05
C VAL A 941 -3.94 30.49 -47.95
N ASN A 942 -4.22 29.68 -46.94
CA ASN A 942 -3.25 29.10 -46.02
C ASN A 942 -3.68 27.63 -45.99
N SER A 943 -2.86 26.74 -46.57
CA SER A 943 -3.30 25.38 -46.90
C SER A 943 -3.24 24.42 -45.70
N ASP A 944 -2.27 24.60 -44.80
CA ASP A 944 -2.08 23.79 -43.60
C ASP A 944 -3.06 24.14 -42.45
N GLY A 945 -3.23 25.44 -42.16
CA GLY A 945 -3.97 26.00 -41.04
C GLY A 945 -3.14 26.59 -39.89
N GLU A 946 -1.80 26.56 -39.88
CA GLU A 946 -0.97 26.83 -38.68
C GLU A 946 -0.05 28.08 -38.75
N ASP A 947 0.55 28.45 -39.89
CA ASP A 947 1.44 29.63 -40.04
C ASP A 947 1.06 30.69 -41.10
N MET A 948 1.82 30.88 -42.20
CA MET A 948 1.61 32.00 -43.13
C MET A 948 0.73 31.60 -44.33
N PRO A 949 0.12 32.56 -45.05
CA PRO A 949 -0.66 32.25 -46.24
C PRO A 949 0.26 31.86 -47.39
N ASP A 950 -0.11 30.86 -48.20
CA ASP A 950 0.71 30.13 -49.17
C ASP A 950 1.82 31.00 -49.82
N TYR A 951 1.48 32.15 -50.42
CA TYR A 951 2.38 33.15 -51.04
C TYR A 951 3.48 33.80 -50.15
N LEU A 952 3.67 33.31 -48.92
CA LEU A 952 4.63 33.78 -47.93
C LEU A 952 5.23 32.63 -47.09
N ASP A 953 4.92 31.36 -47.38
CA ASP A 953 5.49 30.21 -46.67
C ASP A 953 6.09 29.15 -47.61
N LEU A 954 7.36 28.81 -47.37
CA LEU A 954 8.22 28.00 -48.25
C LEU A 954 7.94 26.49 -48.19
N ASP A 955 6.82 26.10 -47.59
CA ASP A 955 6.39 24.76 -47.15
C ASP A 955 4.86 24.84 -46.95
N SER A 956 4.09 25.15 -48.01
CA SER A 956 2.69 25.65 -47.96
C SER A 956 1.70 24.75 -47.24
N ASP A 957 1.96 23.44 -47.17
CA ASP A 957 1.15 22.51 -46.37
C ASP A 957 1.83 22.04 -45.06
N ASN A 958 3.08 22.46 -44.83
CA ASN A 958 3.91 22.20 -43.66
C ASN A 958 4.40 20.74 -43.51
N ASP A 959 4.63 20.02 -44.62
CA ASP A 959 5.12 18.65 -44.61
C ASP A 959 6.65 18.46 -44.50
N ASN A 960 7.42 19.56 -44.59
CA ASN A 960 8.88 19.60 -44.48
C ASN A 960 9.64 19.06 -45.72
N ILE A 961 8.99 18.97 -46.89
CA ILE A 961 9.65 19.15 -48.18
C ILE A 961 9.75 20.68 -48.43
N LEU A 962 9.58 21.24 -49.63
CA LEU A 962 9.66 22.69 -49.91
C LEU A 962 8.96 22.99 -51.24
N ASP A 963 8.17 24.05 -51.33
CA ASP A 963 7.38 24.35 -52.53
C ASP A 963 8.26 24.43 -53.80
N SER A 964 9.44 25.03 -53.67
CA SER A 964 10.50 25.15 -54.70
C SER A 964 11.09 23.82 -55.18
N ILE A 965 10.74 22.72 -54.50
CA ILE A 965 11.06 21.33 -54.79
C ILE A 965 9.87 20.64 -55.47
N GLU A 966 8.70 20.59 -54.83
CA GLU A 966 7.51 19.91 -55.38
C GLU A 966 6.96 20.58 -56.64
N ALA A 967 6.92 21.91 -56.70
CA ALA A 967 6.44 22.62 -57.89
C ALA A 967 7.37 22.47 -59.10
N HIS A 968 8.63 22.08 -58.90
CA HIS A 968 9.69 22.25 -59.91
C HIS A 968 10.49 20.98 -60.29
N ASP A 969 10.52 19.87 -59.54
CA ASP A 969 11.10 18.59 -60.04
C ASP A 969 10.14 17.81 -60.95
N HIS A 970 9.98 18.31 -62.18
CA HIS A 970 9.28 17.63 -63.27
C HIS A 970 9.96 16.34 -63.79
N ASN A 971 11.15 16.03 -63.30
CA ASN A 971 12.02 14.96 -63.79
C ASN A 971 12.12 13.77 -62.83
N HIS A 972 11.76 14.00 -61.55
CA HIS A 972 11.76 13.02 -60.48
C HIS A 972 13.15 12.37 -60.32
N ASP A 973 14.20 13.20 -60.20
CA ASP A 973 15.58 12.79 -59.86
C ASP A 973 16.16 13.45 -58.60
N GLY A 974 15.34 14.26 -57.93
CA GLY A 974 15.39 14.51 -56.47
C GLY A 974 15.15 16.00 -55.75
N ILE A 975 15.51 16.61 -56.99
CA ILE A 975 16.28 17.80 -57.53
C ILE A 975 15.42 18.66 -58.51
N PRO A 976 15.19 19.97 -58.25
CA PRO A 976 14.34 20.80 -59.11
C PRO A 976 14.96 21.05 -60.50
N ASP A 977 14.14 21.13 -61.56
CA ASP A 977 14.61 21.35 -62.94
C ASP A 977 15.01 22.83 -63.20
N VAL A 978 14.47 23.77 -62.40
CA VAL A 978 14.75 25.23 -62.35
C VAL A 978 15.25 25.64 -60.96
N VAL A 979 15.99 26.74 -60.83
CA VAL A 979 16.57 27.19 -59.54
C VAL A 979 16.88 28.69 -59.53
N PHE A 980 16.62 29.36 -58.41
CA PHE A 980 17.02 30.74 -58.14
C PHE A 980 18.51 31.03 -58.44
N ILE A 981 18.79 32.08 -59.22
CA ILE A 981 20.15 32.52 -59.60
C ILE A 981 20.55 33.94 -59.14
N GLY A 982 19.62 34.70 -58.55
CA GLY A 982 19.85 36.04 -57.99
C GLY A 982 20.04 37.11 -59.06
N SER A 983 19.07 37.21 -59.98
CA SER A 983 19.05 38.08 -61.14
C SER A 983 17.61 38.23 -61.64
N ASP A 984 17.04 39.44 -61.62
CA ASP A 984 15.86 39.79 -62.42
C ASP A 984 16.28 40.71 -63.61
N LYS A 985 15.41 40.88 -64.62
CA LYS A 985 15.65 41.79 -65.78
C LYS A 985 14.54 42.80 -66.07
N ASP A 986 13.40 42.68 -65.41
CA ASP A 986 12.15 43.35 -65.77
C ASP A 986 11.82 44.48 -64.78
N ASP A 987 12.44 44.40 -63.61
CA ASP A 987 12.23 45.15 -62.40
C ASP A 987 10.84 44.83 -61.75
N ASP A 988 10.43 43.54 -61.65
CA ASP A 988 9.10 43.06 -61.20
C ASP A 988 9.04 41.95 -60.10
N GLY A 989 10.13 41.27 -59.74
CA GLY A 989 10.17 40.34 -58.58
C GLY A 989 10.87 39.01 -58.86
N LEU A 990 10.14 38.11 -59.52
CA LEU A 990 10.53 36.75 -59.93
C LEU A 990 11.94 36.64 -60.56
N ASP A 991 12.68 35.60 -60.20
CA ASP A 991 14.07 35.39 -60.66
C ASP A 991 14.21 34.80 -62.08
N ASP A 992 15.24 35.26 -62.82
CA ASP A 992 15.72 34.78 -64.15
C ASP A 992 15.89 33.24 -64.24
N GLY A 993 15.91 32.54 -63.10
CA GLY A 993 16.10 31.10 -62.96
C GLY A 993 14.81 30.27 -63.05
N TYR A 994 13.66 30.86 -62.72
CA TYR A 994 12.33 30.24 -62.82
C TYR A 994 11.67 30.58 -64.16
N GLU A 995 11.78 31.84 -64.59
CA GLU A 995 11.22 32.40 -65.83
C GLU A 995 11.18 31.49 -67.10
N GLY A 996 10.01 31.45 -67.75
CA GLY A 996 9.63 30.60 -68.89
C GLY A 996 10.26 30.88 -70.28
N GLU A 997 9.46 30.88 -71.38
CA GLU A 997 10.00 31.01 -72.75
C GLU A 997 10.47 32.45 -73.12
N GLU A 998 9.93 33.51 -72.51
CA GLU A 998 10.26 34.92 -72.81
C GLU A 998 10.59 35.78 -71.57
N MET A 999 11.76 35.52 -70.95
CA MET A 999 12.38 36.29 -69.84
C MET A 999 12.68 37.81 -70.04
N ILE A 1000 11.70 38.56 -70.58
CA ILE A 1000 11.30 39.98 -70.38
C ILE A 1000 9.84 40.16 -70.87
N ASP A 1001 8.80 40.06 -70.02
CA ASP A 1001 7.42 40.45 -70.39
C ASP A 1001 6.58 41.32 -69.41
N VAL A 1002 5.46 40.81 -68.85
CA VAL A 1002 4.47 41.41 -67.91
C VAL A 1002 3.38 40.39 -67.45
N ASP A 1003 3.58 39.07 -67.58
CA ASP A 1003 2.58 38.05 -67.20
C ASP A 1003 2.82 37.57 -65.76
N ILE A 1004 2.03 38.09 -64.81
CA ILE A 1004 2.05 37.87 -63.34
C ILE A 1004 1.84 36.41 -62.86
N ASN A 1005 2.06 35.44 -63.75
CA ASN A 1005 1.86 34.02 -63.60
C ASN A 1005 3.05 33.19 -64.13
N ASP A 1006 4.03 33.82 -64.80
CA ASP A 1006 5.10 33.16 -65.61
C ASP A 1006 4.63 31.90 -66.37
N GLU A 1007 3.66 32.10 -67.25
CA GLU A 1007 3.07 31.03 -68.09
C GLU A 1007 2.36 29.88 -67.32
N ILE A 1008 2.27 29.91 -65.97
CA ILE A 1008 1.43 29.03 -65.11
C ILE A 1008 -0.05 29.45 -65.22
N ASP A 1009 -0.64 29.18 -66.40
CA ASP A 1009 -2.02 29.55 -66.79
C ASP A 1009 -3.06 28.58 -66.16
N ASN A 1010 -2.62 27.42 -65.63
CA ASN A 1010 -3.44 26.39 -64.96
C ASN A 1010 -2.58 25.41 -64.11
N PRO A 1011 -2.42 25.61 -62.78
CA PRO A 1011 -1.49 24.83 -61.93
C PRO A 1011 -1.56 23.30 -62.09
N ILE A 1012 -2.75 22.68 -61.96
CA ILE A 1012 -3.01 21.23 -62.11
C ILE A 1012 -2.69 20.60 -63.49
N LEU A 1013 -2.05 21.32 -64.41
CA LEU A 1013 -1.53 20.78 -65.68
C LEU A 1013 -0.12 21.28 -66.01
N ASP A 1014 0.34 22.32 -65.34
CA ASP A 1014 1.54 23.09 -65.67
C ASP A 1014 2.59 22.99 -64.53
N LEU A 1015 2.20 22.61 -63.31
CA LEU A 1015 3.04 22.14 -62.19
C LEU A 1015 2.87 20.62 -61.97
N PRO A 1016 3.72 19.97 -61.13
CA PRO A 1016 3.56 18.59 -60.69
C PRO A 1016 2.27 18.29 -59.90
N ASN A 1017 1.86 17.03 -60.03
CA ASN A 1017 0.71 16.38 -59.40
C ASN A 1017 0.94 14.86 -59.55
N THR A 1018 1.33 14.16 -58.49
CA THR A 1018 1.95 12.83 -58.56
C THR A 1018 0.98 11.67 -58.31
N ASP A 1019 0.05 11.79 -57.34
CA ASP A 1019 -1.10 10.89 -57.18
C ASP A 1019 -2.07 10.94 -58.39
N GLY A 1020 -2.44 12.15 -58.85
CA GLY A 1020 -3.45 12.39 -59.88
C GLY A 1020 -4.81 13.00 -59.45
N ASP A 1021 -4.88 13.76 -58.35
CA ASP A 1021 -6.08 14.22 -57.63
C ASP A 1021 -6.72 15.55 -58.19
N GLU A 1022 -7.16 16.51 -57.36
CA GLU A 1022 -7.69 17.84 -57.66
C GLU A 1022 -6.83 18.99 -57.05
N GLU A 1023 -5.74 18.72 -56.30
CA GLU A 1023 -4.73 19.71 -55.81
C GLU A 1023 -3.39 19.65 -56.61
N SER A 1024 -2.26 20.12 -56.07
CA SER A 1024 -0.90 20.07 -56.68
C SER A 1024 0.13 19.66 -55.62
N ASP A 1025 1.25 19.05 -56.00
CA ASP A 1025 2.16 18.35 -55.06
C ASP A 1025 2.56 19.24 -53.85
N TYR A 1026 2.98 20.49 -54.09
CA TYR A 1026 3.35 21.48 -53.04
C TYR A 1026 2.24 21.90 -52.06
N ARG A 1027 1.03 21.33 -52.18
CA ARG A 1027 -0.12 21.57 -51.29
C ARG A 1027 -0.91 20.29 -50.97
N ASP A 1028 -0.36 19.10 -51.22
CA ASP A 1028 -1.01 17.82 -50.93
C ASP A 1028 -0.17 16.90 -50.03
N ILE A 1029 -0.48 16.97 -48.72
CA ILE A 1029 0.08 16.24 -47.58
C ILE A 1029 0.20 14.69 -47.70
N ASP A 1030 -0.16 14.07 -48.82
CA ASP A 1030 -0.13 12.62 -49.15
C ASP A 1030 0.28 12.45 -50.64
N ASP A 1031 1.29 13.21 -51.07
CA ASP A 1031 1.91 13.39 -52.42
C ASP A 1031 1.97 12.15 -53.36
N ASP A 1032 2.27 10.95 -52.84
CA ASP A 1032 2.28 9.67 -53.57
C ASP A 1032 0.91 8.93 -53.58
N GLY A 1033 0.05 9.23 -52.61
CA GLY A 1033 -1.28 8.65 -52.41
C GLY A 1033 -1.30 7.28 -51.71
N ASP A 1034 -0.27 6.91 -50.93
CA ASP A 1034 -0.23 5.67 -50.14
C ASP A 1034 -1.24 5.70 -48.96
N GLY A 1035 -1.43 6.87 -48.35
CA GLY A 1035 -2.15 7.03 -47.08
C GLY A 1035 -1.23 7.13 -45.85
N ILE A 1036 0.01 7.55 -46.05
CA ILE A 1036 0.96 8.06 -45.05
C ILE A 1036 1.26 9.49 -45.51
N MET A 1037 1.29 10.46 -44.58
CA MET A 1037 1.62 11.83 -44.98
C MET A 1037 3.10 11.92 -45.34
N SER A 1038 3.51 12.78 -46.27
CA SER A 1038 4.94 12.92 -46.66
C SER A 1038 5.83 13.26 -45.46
N ARG A 1039 5.34 14.08 -44.52
CA ARG A 1039 5.96 14.35 -43.19
C ARG A 1039 6.07 13.16 -42.23
N ASP A 1040 5.44 12.03 -42.52
CA ASP A 1040 5.55 10.77 -41.78
C ASP A 1040 6.48 9.74 -42.50
N GLU A 1041 7.02 10.08 -43.69
CA GLU A 1041 7.78 9.16 -44.57
C GLU A 1041 9.31 9.14 -44.34
N ASP A 1042 9.87 9.88 -43.36
CA ASP A 1042 11.30 9.86 -42.98
C ASP A 1042 11.75 8.48 -42.44
N ALA A 1043 12.03 7.59 -43.39
CA ALA A 1043 12.35 6.19 -43.17
C ALA A 1043 13.71 5.97 -42.46
N ASN A 1044 14.59 6.97 -42.49
CA ASN A 1044 15.92 6.93 -41.87
C ASN A 1044 16.02 7.70 -40.53
N THR A 1045 15.06 8.58 -40.25
CA THR A 1045 14.92 9.47 -39.08
C THR A 1045 16.02 10.54 -38.98
N ASP A 1046 16.27 11.28 -40.07
CA ASP A 1046 17.18 12.44 -40.07
C ASP A 1046 16.60 13.81 -40.49
N GLY A 1047 15.30 13.88 -40.81
CA GLY A 1047 14.56 15.12 -41.02
C GLY A 1047 14.81 15.78 -42.38
N ASP A 1048 14.90 14.97 -43.43
CA ASP A 1048 15.06 15.37 -44.83
C ASP A 1048 14.24 14.40 -45.70
N TYR A 1049 12.91 14.63 -45.69
CA TYR A 1049 11.88 13.75 -46.24
C TYR A 1049 12.06 13.53 -47.76
N SER A 1050 12.62 14.52 -48.46
CA SER A 1050 12.95 14.46 -49.89
C SER A 1050 13.85 13.29 -50.31
N ASN A 1051 14.69 12.74 -49.41
CA ASN A 1051 15.85 11.93 -49.83
C ASN A 1051 15.69 10.39 -49.75
N ASP A 1052 14.56 9.87 -49.28
CA ASP A 1052 14.32 8.44 -49.05
C ASP A 1052 13.32 7.84 -50.08
N ASP A 1053 13.77 6.93 -50.97
CA ASP A 1053 13.44 5.48 -50.96
C ASP A 1053 13.36 4.69 -52.32
N GLU A 1054 14.45 4.56 -53.12
CA GLU A 1054 14.55 3.48 -54.14
C GLU A 1054 15.60 2.39 -53.83
N ASN A 1055 15.24 1.42 -52.97
CA ASN A 1055 15.37 0.00 -53.37
C ASN A 1055 14.42 -0.97 -52.62
N GLY A 1056 13.29 -0.48 -52.13
CA GLY A 1056 12.14 -1.27 -51.70
C GLY A 1056 11.82 -1.14 -50.22
N ASN A 1057 11.66 0.10 -49.76
CA ASN A 1057 11.42 0.47 -48.38
C ASN A 1057 10.13 1.35 -48.21
N GLY A 1058 9.71 2.11 -49.23
CA GLY A 1058 8.58 3.08 -49.29
C GLY A 1058 8.32 3.61 -50.72
N ARG A 1059 9.24 4.43 -51.25
CA ARG A 1059 9.18 5.43 -52.36
C ARG A 1059 8.47 6.71 -51.89
N PRO A 1060 9.20 7.82 -51.65
CA PRO A 1060 9.80 8.58 -52.77
C PRO A 1060 11.22 9.20 -52.59
N ASP A 1061 12.28 8.72 -53.28
CA ASP A 1061 13.50 9.55 -53.50
C ASP A 1061 13.11 10.75 -54.42
N TYR A 1062 12.81 11.92 -53.85
CA TYR A 1062 11.79 12.85 -54.35
C TYR A 1062 11.10 12.48 -55.68
N LEU A 1063 10.09 11.65 -55.52
CA LEU A 1063 9.13 11.12 -56.49
C LEU A 1063 9.73 10.30 -57.66
N GLU A 1064 11.03 10.00 -57.62
CA GLU A 1064 11.88 8.99 -58.32
C GLU A 1064 11.44 8.21 -59.60
N ALA A 1065 12.46 7.84 -60.42
CA ALA A 1065 12.35 6.92 -61.55
C ALA A 1065 13.47 5.82 -61.67
N PRO A 1066 13.19 4.59 -62.16
CA PRO A 1066 13.51 3.40 -61.33
C PRO A 1066 14.51 2.31 -61.83
N TYR A 1067 14.94 1.49 -60.87
CA TYR A 1067 15.88 0.35 -60.88
C TYR A 1067 15.41 -0.91 -61.64
N THR A 1068 16.28 -1.47 -62.50
CA THR A 1068 15.91 -2.52 -63.50
C THR A 1068 16.57 -3.89 -63.31
N ASP A 1069 15.83 -4.91 -62.87
CA ASP A 1069 16.32 -6.29 -62.63
C ASP A 1069 16.89 -7.05 -63.87
N VAL A 1070 17.91 -7.91 -63.65
CA VAL A 1070 18.74 -8.50 -64.73
C VAL A 1070 18.17 -9.78 -65.35
N ILE A 1071 17.77 -9.72 -66.63
CA ILE A 1071 17.10 -10.82 -67.34
C ILE A 1071 17.79 -11.20 -68.65
N VAL A 1072 18.22 -12.47 -68.77
CA VAL A 1072 18.84 -13.03 -69.99
C VAL A 1072 17.82 -13.79 -70.85
N TYR A 1073 17.56 -13.32 -72.07
CA TYR A 1073 16.61 -13.95 -72.99
C TYR A 1073 17.21 -15.16 -73.71
N ASN A 1074 16.65 -16.35 -73.50
CA ASN A 1074 17.28 -17.62 -73.92
C ASN A 1074 17.11 -18.02 -75.40
N VAL A 1075 16.78 -17.09 -76.30
CA VAL A 1075 16.62 -17.31 -77.74
C VAL A 1075 17.44 -16.30 -78.52
N VAL A 1076 18.15 -16.78 -79.54
CA VAL A 1076 18.88 -15.95 -80.50
C VAL A 1076 18.57 -16.46 -81.91
N THR A 1077 18.01 -15.60 -82.76
CA THR A 1077 17.56 -15.90 -84.12
C THR A 1077 18.19 -14.95 -85.15
N PRO A 1078 19.51 -15.03 -85.40
CA PRO A 1078 20.19 -14.09 -86.28
C PRO A 1078 19.77 -14.27 -87.76
N ASN A 1079 18.80 -13.48 -88.19
CA ASN A 1079 18.12 -13.60 -89.49
C ASN A 1079 17.91 -12.26 -90.22
N GLY A 1080 17.99 -11.12 -89.53
CA GLY A 1080 17.86 -9.78 -90.10
C GLY A 1080 16.44 -9.21 -90.12
N ASP A 1081 15.59 -9.62 -89.17
CA ASP A 1081 14.27 -9.02 -88.91
C ASP A 1081 14.25 -8.11 -87.67
N ASN A 1082 15.41 -7.92 -87.03
CA ASN A 1082 15.63 -7.18 -85.78
C ASN A 1082 14.96 -7.80 -84.54
N LEU A 1083 14.48 -9.05 -84.60
CA LEU A 1083 13.86 -9.74 -83.45
C LEU A 1083 14.78 -10.86 -82.92
N HIS A 1084 15.42 -10.61 -81.77
CA HIS A 1084 16.46 -11.47 -81.18
C HIS A 1084 17.61 -11.80 -82.16
N ASP A 1085 17.96 -10.86 -83.05
CA ASP A 1085 19.12 -10.99 -83.97
C ASP A 1085 20.46 -11.13 -83.20
N TYR A 1086 20.46 -10.70 -81.94
CA TYR A 1086 21.50 -10.86 -80.91
C TYR A 1086 20.87 -11.40 -79.61
N LEU A 1087 21.71 -11.85 -78.67
CA LEU A 1087 21.27 -12.19 -77.32
C LEU A 1087 20.82 -10.92 -76.57
N THR A 1088 19.53 -10.79 -76.29
CA THR A 1088 19.00 -9.71 -75.45
C THR A 1088 19.28 -10.03 -73.98
N ILE A 1089 19.80 -9.05 -73.24
CA ILE A 1089 19.86 -9.05 -71.77
C ILE A 1089 19.38 -7.67 -71.33
N THR A 1090 18.41 -7.60 -70.41
CA THR A 1090 17.90 -6.35 -69.83
C THR A 1090 18.38 -6.19 -68.39
N GLY A 1091 18.28 -4.98 -67.82
CA GLY A 1091 18.79 -4.65 -66.48
C GLY A 1091 20.31 -4.50 -66.39
N LEU A 1092 21.04 -4.64 -67.52
CA LEU A 1092 22.47 -4.35 -67.55
C LEU A 1092 22.79 -2.87 -67.83
N GLU A 1093 21.77 -2.03 -67.97
CA GLU A 1093 21.95 -0.60 -68.28
C GLU A 1093 22.53 0.14 -67.04
N GLU A 1094 22.03 -0.09 -65.82
CA GLU A 1094 22.71 0.37 -64.57
C GLU A 1094 23.93 -0.48 -64.16
N ARG A 1095 24.19 -1.63 -64.81
CA ARG A 1095 25.16 -2.66 -64.33
C ARG A 1095 26.28 -2.95 -65.34
N PRO A 1096 27.19 -1.99 -65.58
CA PRO A 1096 28.25 -2.10 -66.58
C PRO A 1096 29.35 -3.11 -66.25
N GLU A 1097 29.57 -3.41 -64.97
CA GLU A 1097 30.52 -4.45 -64.50
C GLU A 1097 29.87 -5.84 -64.58
N ASN A 1098 29.76 -6.34 -65.80
CA ASN A 1098 29.20 -7.67 -66.09
C ASN A 1098 30.12 -8.50 -67.02
N HIS A 1099 30.11 -9.83 -66.86
CA HIS A 1099 30.98 -10.77 -67.58
C HIS A 1099 30.16 -11.91 -68.18
N LEU A 1100 30.10 -11.99 -69.52
CA LEU A 1100 29.34 -13.01 -70.25
C LEU A 1100 30.26 -14.03 -70.93
N GLN A 1101 30.08 -15.30 -70.60
CA GLN A 1101 30.76 -16.45 -71.22
C GLN A 1101 29.77 -17.43 -71.83
N ILE A 1102 29.96 -17.80 -73.10
CA ILE A 1102 29.09 -18.74 -73.84
C ILE A 1102 29.88 -19.98 -74.31
N TYR A 1103 29.34 -21.15 -73.97
CA TYR A 1103 29.94 -22.47 -74.18
C TYR A 1103 29.06 -23.36 -75.06
N ASN A 1104 29.70 -24.27 -75.83
CA ASN A 1104 28.96 -25.37 -76.45
C ASN A 1104 28.75 -26.56 -75.47
N ARG A 1105 27.89 -27.50 -75.87
CA ARG A 1105 27.55 -28.73 -75.11
C ARG A 1105 28.70 -29.66 -74.72
N TRP A 1106 29.94 -29.36 -75.10
CA TRP A 1106 31.14 -30.10 -74.71
C TRP A 1106 32.03 -29.31 -73.72
N GLY A 1107 31.58 -28.14 -73.24
CA GLY A 1107 32.35 -27.29 -72.31
C GLY A 1107 33.48 -26.50 -72.98
N ILE A 1108 33.41 -26.30 -74.29
CA ILE A 1108 34.35 -25.45 -75.03
C ILE A 1108 33.74 -24.05 -75.12
N LEU A 1109 34.47 -23.05 -74.60
CA LEU A 1109 34.16 -21.63 -74.73
C LEU A 1109 34.14 -21.22 -76.20
N LEU A 1110 33.16 -20.41 -76.59
CA LEU A 1110 32.94 -19.96 -77.97
C LEU A 1110 32.91 -18.43 -78.08
N TYR A 1111 32.27 -17.77 -77.13
CA TYR A 1111 32.23 -16.32 -77.03
C TYR A 1111 32.44 -15.93 -75.56
N GLU A 1112 33.13 -14.82 -75.35
CA GLU A 1112 33.49 -14.24 -74.06
C GLU A 1112 33.62 -12.73 -74.28
N THR A 1113 33.02 -11.93 -73.40
CA THR A 1113 33.18 -10.48 -73.36
C THR A 1113 32.98 -9.98 -71.92
N GLU A 1114 33.69 -8.90 -71.58
CA GLU A 1114 33.40 -8.06 -70.41
C GLU A 1114 32.45 -6.93 -70.88
N SER A 1115 31.63 -6.38 -69.98
CA SER A 1115 30.64 -5.32 -70.22
C SER A 1115 29.74 -5.60 -71.43
N TYR A 1116 28.89 -6.62 -71.31
CA TYR A 1116 27.86 -6.92 -72.31
C TYR A 1116 26.77 -5.85 -72.30
N ASP A 1117 26.32 -5.44 -73.48
CA ASP A 1117 25.30 -4.40 -73.68
C ASP A 1117 24.32 -4.75 -74.82
N THR A 1118 23.24 -3.99 -74.95
CA THR A 1118 22.20 -4.17 -75.98
C THR A 1118 22.45 -3.36 -77.26
N SER A 1119 23.52 -2.56 -77.36
CA SER A 1119 23.71 -1.51 -78.38
C SER A 1119 25.00 -1.59 -79.21
N GLY A 1120 26.00 -2.38 -78.80
CA GLY A 1120 27.34 -2.47 -79.40
C GLY A 1120 28.12 -3.76 -79.10
N ASN A 1121 28.13 -4.27 -77.86
CA ASN A 1121 28.94 -5.42 -77.43
C ASN A 1121 28.13 -6.74 -77.37
N GLN A 1122 27.55 -7.12 -78.51
CA GLN A 1122 26.49 -8.14 -78.60
C GLN A 1122 26.95 -9.54 -79.06
N PHE A 1123 26.27 -10.60 -78.61
CA PHE A 1123 26.42 -11.96 -79.13
C PHE A 1123 25.46 -12.23 -80.31
N ILE A 1124 25.99 -12.07 -81.54
CA ILE A 1124 25.27 -12.28 -82.82
C ILE A 1124 25.37 -13.72 -83.38
N GLY A 1125 25.62 -14.71 -82.52
CA GLY A 1125 25.77 -16.12 -82.94
C GLY A 1125 27.09 -16.45 -83.64
N MET A 1126 28.20 -15.77 -83.31
CA MET A 1126 29.56 -16.03 -83.85
C MET A 1126 30.56 -16.26 -82.71
N THR A 1127 31.69 -16.93 -82.97
CA THR A 1127 32.77 -17.03 -81.96
C THR A 1127 33.67 -15.80 -81.96
N SER A 1128 34.31 -15.51 -80.82
CA SER A 1128 35.31 -14.41 -80.72
C SER A 1128 36.49 -14.61 -81.70
N ASP A 1129 36.87 -15.87 -81.96
CA ASP A 1129 37.85 -16.25 -82.99
C ASP A 1129 37.39 -15.89 -84.42
N GLN A 1130 36.09 -15.97 -84.73
CA GLN A 1130 35.54 -15.61 -86.05
C GLN A 1130 35.36 -14.11 -86.22
N LEU A 1131 34.88 -13.43 -85.17
CA LEU A 1131 34.77 -11.96 -85.11
C LEU A 1131 36.12 -11.29 -85.39
N SER A 1132 37.18 -11.72 -84.69
CA SER A 1132 38.55 -11.20 -84.90
C SER A 1132 39.16 -11.50 -86.28
N GLN A 1133 38.56 -12.41 -87.07
CA GLN A 1133 39.01 -12.78 -88.41
C GLN A 1133 38.10 -12.28 -89.54
N GLY A 1134 36.98 -11.61 -89.24
CA GLY A 1134 36.03 -11.10 -90.23
C GLY A 1134 35.35 -12.19 -91.05
N VAL A 1135 35.02 -13.33 -90.42
CA VAL A 1135 34.40 -14.49 -91.09
C VAL A 1135 32.91 -14.60 -90.71
N GLU A 1136 32.03 -14.24 -91.63
CA GLU A 1136 30.56 -14.18 -91.45
C GLU A 1136 29.86 -15.56 -91.27
N GLU A 1137 30.59 -16.64 -90.96
CA GLU A 1137 30.04 -18.00 -90.83
C GLU A 1137 29.47 -18.23 -89.41
N ARG A 1138 28.20 -17.89 -89.21
CA ARG A 1138 27.47 -18.07 -87.94
C ARG A 1138 27.52 -19.52 -87.42
N LEU A 1139 27.47 -19.65 -86.09
CA LEU A 1139 27.43 -20.93 -85.38
C LEU A 1139 26.20 -21.77 -85.80
N PRO A 1140 26.28 -23.11 -85.81
CA PRO A 1140 25.14 -23.96 -86.18
C PRO A 1140 24.00 -23.88 -85.16
N SER A 1141 22.76 -23.91 -85.66
CA SER A 1141 21.53 -23.99 -84.87
C SER A 1141 21.59 -25.11 -83.81
N GLY A 1142 21.30 -24.78 -82.56
CA GLY A 1142 21.39 -25.70 -81.42
C GLY A 1142 21.43 -24.99 -80.06
N THR A 1143 21.54 -25.80 -79.00
CA THR A 1143 21.62 -25.32 -77.61
C THR A 1143 23.07 -25.06 -77.19
N TYR A 1144 23.29 -23.88 -76.64
CA TYR A 1144 24.52 -23.40 -76.02
C TYR A 1144 24.24 -23.05 -74.55
N PHE A 1145 25.29 -22.83 -73.75
CA PHE A 1145 25.19 -22.55 -72.31
C PHE A 1145 25.89 -21.24 -71.98
N TYR A 1146 25.31 -20.42 -71.11
CA TYR A 1146 25.91 -19.16 -70.67
C TYR A 1146 26.16 -19.15 -69.16
N LEU A 1147 27.20 -18.41 -68.77
CA LEU A 1147 27.35 -17.83 -67.44
C LEU A 1147 27.40 -16.31 -67.62
N LEU A 1148 26.65 -15.58 -66.81
CA LEU A 1148 26.71 -14.14 -66.64
C LEU A 1148 27.00 -13.86 -65.16
N ASN A 1149 28.12 -13.20 -64.88
CA ASN A 1149 28.37 -12.60 -63.56
C ASN A 1149 28.12 -11.10 -63.68
N TYR A 1150 27.57 -10.48 -62.65
CA TYR A 1150 27.38 -9.03 -62.59
C TYR A 1150 27.37 -8.55 -61.12
N GLU A 1151 27.54 -7.26 -60.92
CA GLU A 1151 27.28 -6.55 -59.67
C GLU A 1151 25.89 -5.90 -59.75
N ASP A 1152 25.07 -6.04 -58.71
CA ASP A 1152 23.79 -5.30 -58.57
C ASP A 1152 24.03 -3.98 -57.84
N THR A 1153 23.06 -3.05 -57.88
CA THR A 1153 23.13 -1.78 -57.12
C THR A 1153 23.32 -2.02 -55.62
N ASP A 1154 22.69 -3.09 -55.09
CA ASP A 1154 22.84 -3.57 -53.72
C ASP A 1154 24.26 -4.05 -53.33
N GLY A 1155 25.25 -3.86 -54.22
CA GLY A 1155 26.68 -4.15 -54.05
C GLY A 1155 27.03 -5.64 -54.09
N LYS A 1156 26.06 -6.53 -54.33
CA LYS A 1156 26.28 -7.98 -54.22
C LYS A 1156 26.52 -8.59 -55.59
N HIS A 1157 27.71 -9.17 -55.81
CA HIS A 1157 27.98 -9.94 -57.02
C HIS A 1157 27.01 -11.13 -57.17
N LYS A 1158 26.20 -11.13 -58.23
CA LYS A 1158 25.23 -12.19 -58.55
C LYS A 1158 25.65 -12.95 -59.82
N MET A 1159 25.21 -14.21 -59.94
CA MET A 1159 25.63 -15.13 -61.01
C MET A 1159 24.44 -15.87 -61.63
N LEU A 1160 24.00 -15.38 -62.78
CA LEU A 1160 23.05 -16.06 -63.65
C LEU A 1160 23.76 -17.09 -64.54
N LYS A 1161 23.11 -18.23 -64.75
CA LYS A 1161 23.64 -19.33 -65.56
C LYS A 1161 22.49 -20.12 -66.17
N GLY A 1162 22.61 -20.41 -67.45
CA GLY A 1162 21.51 -21.02 -68.19
C GLY A 1162 21.92 -21.60 -69.54
N TYR A 1163 20.95 -21.68 -70.43
CA TYR A 1163 21.13 -22.09 -71.80
C TYR A 1163 20.55 -21.03 -72.74
N LEU A 1164 21.02 -21.02 -73.98
CA LEU A 1164 20.41 -20.27 -75.07
C LEU A 1164 20.22 -21.18 -76.29
N TYR A 1165 19.13 -20.96 -77.03
CA TYR A 1165 18.88 -21.59 -78.31
C TYR A 1165 19.27 -20.63 -79.43
N LEU A 1166 20.32 -20.99 -80.18
CA LEU A 1166 20.63 -20.38 -81.46
C LEU A 1166 19.85 -21.14 -82.55
N ASN A 1167 19.17 -20.46 -83.47
CA ASN A 1167 18.33 -21.10 -84.49
C ASN A 1167 18.60 -20.57 -85.91
#